data_AF-A0A2W5KJ75-F1
#
_entry.id   AF-A0A2W5KJ75-F1
#
_cell.length_a   1.000
_cell.length_b   1.000
_cell.length_c   1.000
_cell.angle_alpha   90.00
_cell.angle_beta   90.00
_cell.angle_gamma   90.00
#
_symmetry.space_group_name_H-M   'P 1'
#
loop_
_entity.id
_entity.type
_entity.pdbx_description
1 polymer ?
#
loop_
_entity_poly.entity_id
_entity_poly.type
_entity_poly.pdbx_seq_one_letter_code
_entity_poly.pdbx_strand_id
1 'polypeptide(L)'
;MSHRAAVRRPLAADSIMRASLAVSPTPPRRLLARLAGRLRCRMLGFLLLVPAVAIAQSPAPLPRPDLDLVTNGTVMALLRLADGSRIVGGRFSSVNGTPRLNLAKLRPDGTLDPDWNPAPDREVYALADDGAGHVYVGGWFYAIGGQTRDNLARIDAGGNGAADPAWDPAPSSFVYALDVDAAGRVYVGGQFDTIGGQTRSHLARLSASGSGAADPAWNPAPDGNVLVLARDASGALYAGGAFFEVAGQPRRALARFADDGTLDGAWDAAVTGGSVRALAYGSGALYVGGEFTGIGGQGLRYLARLASNGTLDAAWNPAPDRAVDTLAVDASGAVYAAGPFSAIGGQPRSLLARLIGSGAADPAWNPAPNGSVAVLSPSGGAIDVGGRFFTIGGGYRLGLATLDTTAAAVGAGPDVESPASGTTMLLRRPYGLLVGGQFLKADGRLTPYALRLGSDGSIDTTPHPDDAILALIAASIGEPGPLTVSGLLRAVVALPDGSFVFGGSFTSVGGVPRQYLAKLRADGTLDPVFNPSASSGVYALAVDAAGHVYAGGRFTSVGGQPRERLVKLDGVSGAVDPIWNPGADEEVSALAVDSGGHVYAGGTFASAGGQARSYLVKLDGGGSGSADAAWNPGADRYVRALAVDGAGHVYAGGDFATIGGVARERIARLDGGSGAVDPAWNPGADDDVRALAAAPGGLIYAGGDFAVIGGLPRRGLAALAGSDVLFADGFEP
;
A
#
# COMPACT_ATOMS: atom_id res chain seq x y z
N MET A 1 48.26 -15.50 54.18
CA MET A 1 49.65 -15.99 53.99
C MET A 1 49.54 -17.33 53.27
N SER A 2 50.36 -17.72 52.29
CA SER A 2 51.53 -17.06 51.67
C SER A 2 51.36 -17.00 50.13
N HIS A 3 52.37 -16.52 49.40
CA HIS A 3 52.27 -16.07 48.00
C HIS A 3 53.52 -16.49 47.18
N ARG A 4 53.38 -16.61 45.84
CA ARG A 4 54.48 -16.84 44.84
C ARG A 4 55.14 -18.24 44.94
N ALA A 5 55.96 -18.70 43.98
CA ALA A 5 56.58 -18.06 42.80
C ALA A 5 56.51 -18.94 41.53
N ALA A 6 57.15 -18.51 40.42
CA ALA A 6 56.99 -19.12 39.10
C ALA A 6 58.30 -19.15 38.25
N VAL A 7 58.31 -20.04 37.24
CA VAL A 7 59.17 -20.10 36.03
C VAL A 7 60.68 -20.34 36.23
N ARG A 8 61.21 -21.44 35.65
CA ARG A 8 62.29 -21.41 34.60
C ARG A 8 62.59 -22.78 33.95
N ARG A 9 62.96 -22.72 32.66
CA ARG A 9 63.71 -23.72 31.85
C ARG A 9 65.25 -23.50 32.09
N PRO A 10 66.22 -24.37 31.68
CA PRO A 10 66.25 -25.09 30.40
C PRO A 10 67.00 -26.46 30.32
N LEU A 11 67.14 -26.92 29.07
CA LEU A 11 68.24 -27.67 28.39
C LEU A 11 69.55 -27.90 29.17
N ALA A 12 70.42 -28.90 28.89
CA ALA A 12 70.41 -30.20 28.14
C ALA A 12 71.85 -30.82 28.32
N ALA A 13 72.46 -31.74 27.55
CA ALA A 13 72.17 -32.57 26.36
C ALA A 13 73.21 -33.73 26.29
N ASP A 14 72.89 -34.91 25.74
CA ASP A 14 73.90 -35.92 25.33
C ASP A 14 73.30 -37.03 24.42
N SER A 15 74.05 -37.75 23.55
CA SER A 15 75.02 -37.32 22.52
C SER A 15 75.40 -38.48 21.54
N ILE A 16 75.68 -38.16 20.26
CA ILE A 16 76.76 -38.71 19.38
C ILE A 16 76.77 -40.26 19.09
N MET A 17 76.94 -40.82 17.87
CA MET A 17 77.68 -40.42 16.64
C MET A 17 77.15 -41.07 15.32
N ARG A 18 77.57 -40.46 14.18
CA ARG A 18 77.76 -40.93 12.77
C ARG A 18 77.75 -42.47 12.47
N ALA A 19 77.50 -43.00 11.26
CA ALA A 19 76.91 -42.62 9.95
C ALA A 19 76.91 -43.91 9.04
N SER A 20 76.75 -44.01 7.71
CA SER A 20 76.60 -43.09 6.55
C SER A 20 76.09 -43.84 5.27
N LEU A 21 75.95 -43.10 4.14
CA LEU A 21 75.98 -43.52 2.71
C LEU A 21 74.96 -44.55 2.11
N ALA A 22 74.04 -43.98 1.32
CA ALA A 22 73.86 -44.23 -0.14
C ALA A 22 73.00 -45.39 -0.74
N VAL A 23 71.96 -44.95 -1.46
CA VAL A 23 71.48 -45.43 -2.80
C VAL A 23 70.61 -46.72 -2.90
N SER A 24 69.67 -46.70 -3.85
CA SER A 24 68.71 -47.76 -4.21
C SER A 24 69.04 -48.39 -5.57
N PRO A 25 68.62 -49.65 -5.84
CA PRO A 25 67.76 -49.86 -7.02
C PRO A 25 66.67 -50.96 -6.84
N THR A 26 65.83 -51.11 -7.88
CA THR A 26 64.81 -52.16 -8.07
C THR A 26 65.22 -53.10 -9.24
N PRO A 27 64.40 -54.10 -9.67
CA PRO A 27 63.80 -55.25 -8.96
C PRO A 27 64.17 -56.60 -9.64
N PRO A 28 63.62 -57.76 -9.19
CA PRO A 28 63.02 -58.69 -10.18
C PRO A 28 61.73 -59.41 -9.71
N ARG A 29 61.25 -60.37 -10.53
CA ARG A 29 59.93 -61.06 -10.46
C ARG A 29 60.04 -62.60 -10.31
N ARG A 30 58.87 -63.24 -10.13
CA ARG A 30 58.47 -64.67 -10.38
C ARG A 30 58.39 -65.55 -9.11
N LEU A 31 57.54 -66.59 -9.03
CA LEU A 31 56.63 -67.21 -10.01
C LEU A 31 55.36 -67.82 -9.35
N LEU A 32 54.18 -67.69 -9.96
CA LEU A 32 53.20 -68.79 -10.21
C LEU A 32 52.01 -68.28 -11.06
N ALA A 33 51.15 -69.19 -11.55
CA ALA A 33 50.05 -68.93 -12.50
C ALA A 33 48.71 -69.55 -11.97
N ARG A 34 47.52 -69.51 -12.62
CA ARG A 34 47.12 -69.34 -14.04
C ARG A 34 45.60 -69.07 -14.15
N LEU A 35 45.11 -68.45 -15.24
CA LEU A 35 43.68 -68.36 -15.70
C LEU A 35 42.68 -67.59 -14.78
N ALA A 36 42.01 -66.49 -15.18
CA ALA A 36 40.95 -66.26 -16.20
C ALA A 36 39.51 -66.53 -15.66
N GLY A 37 38.47 -65.71 -15.92
CA GLY A 37 38.31 -64.58 -16.87
C GLY A 37 37.41 -63.42 -16.38
N ARG A 38 36.80 -62.65 -17.31
CA ARG A 38 36.16 -61.34 -17.08
C ARG A 38 34.63 -61.41 -16.83
N LEU A 39 34.08 -60.51 -16.01
CA LEU A 39 33.11 -59.47 -16.45
C LEU A 39 32.92 -58.35 -15.39
N ARG A 40 32.11 -57.32 -15.68
CA ARG A 40 31.85 -56.14 -14.84
C ARG A 40 30.45 -56.18 -14.21
N CYS A 41 30.34 -55.81 -12.93
CA CYS A 41 29.55 -54.67 -12.43
C CYS A 41 29.68 -54.57 -10.89
N ARG A 42 29.49 -53.37 -10.33
CA ARG A 42 29.56 -53.14 -8.87
C ARG A 42 28.20 -52.68 -8.33
N MET A 43 27.63 -53.47 -7.43
CA MET A 43 26.82 -52.99 -6.32
C MET A 43 27.45 -53.52 -5.03
N LEU A 44 27.54 -52.66 -4.02
CA LEU A 44 27.96 -53.03 -2.67
C LEU A 44 27.28 -52.05 -1.72
N GLY A 45 26.52 -52.56 -0.75
CA GLY A 45 26.06 -51.78 0.39
C GLY A 45 26.53 -52.45 1.67
N PHE A 46 26.59 -51.70 2.78
CA PHE A 46 26.52 -52.25 4.14
C PHE A 46 26.27 -51.13 5.18
N LEU A 47 25.33 -51.38 6.09
CA LEU A 47 25.38 -51.09 7.54
C LEU A 47 25.63 -49.65 8.06
N LEU A 48 24.71 -49.10 8.88
CA LEU A 48 24.88 -49.01 10.37
C LEU A 48 23.81 -48.18 11.11
N LEU A 49 23.63 -48.54 12.41
CA LEU A 49 23.20 -47.75 13.58
C LEU A 49 21.78 -47.12 13.66
N VAL A 50 21.22 -47.23 14.88
CA VAL A 50 19.94 -46.64 15.32
C VAL A 50 20.21 -45.66 16.47
N PRO A 51 19.74 -44.40 16.42
CA PRO A 51 19.72 -43.48 17.56
C PRO A 51 18.31 -43.36 18.20
N ALA A 52 18.24 -42.67 19.33
CA ALA A 52 17.06 -42.59 20.19
C ALA A 52 15.82 -41.94 19.54
N VAL A 53 14.64 -42.38 19.97
CA VAL A 53 13.37 -41.68 19.73
C VAL A 53 13.37 -40.40 20.56
N ALA A 54 13.71 -39.27 19.93
CA ALA A 54 13.34 -37.98 20.46
C ALA A 54 11.81 -37.85 20.39
N ILE A 55 11.16 -37.59 21.52
CA ILE A 55 9.77 -37.11 21.51
C ILE A 55 9.84 -35.72 20.90
N ALA A 56 9.43 -35.59 19.64
CA ALA A 56 9.30 -34.29 19.01
C ALA A 56 8.29 -33.47 19.82
N GLN A 57 8.75 -32.38 20.43
CA GLN A 57 7.85 -31.33 20.87
C GLN A 57 7.05 -30.87 19.64
N SER A 58 5.78 -30.50 19.84
CA SER A 58 4.99 -29.84 18.80
C SER A 58 5.84 -28.71 18.18
N PRO A 59 5.91 -28.59 16.84
CA PRO A 59 6.67 -27.50 16.24
C PRO A 59 6.20 -26.17 16.83
N ALA A 60 7.15 -25.28 17.10
CA ALA A 60 6.81 -23.94 17.56
C ALA A 60 5.79 -23.32 16.59
N PRO A 61 4.81 -22.52 17.09
CA PRO A 61 3.86 -21.86 16.21
C PRO A 61 4.62 -21.15 15.09
N LEU A 62 4.25 -21.44 13.84
CA LEU A 62 4.84 -20.78 12.68
C LEU A 62 4.74 -19.26 12.90
N PRO A 63 5.76 -18.48 12.52
CA PRO A 63 5.67 -17.03 12.60
C PRO A 63 4.38 -16.60 11.88
N ARG A 64 3.51 -15.89 12.60
CA ARG A 64 2.24 -15.41 12.04
C ARG A 64 2.58 -14.66 10.75
N PRO A 65 2.02 -15.02 9.58
CA PRO A 65 2.12 -14.17 8.42
C PRO A 65 1.60 -12.78 8.81
N ASP A 66 2.39 -11.75 8.50
CA ASP A 66 1.82 -10.41 8.45
C ASP A 66 0.74 -10.45 7.36
N LEU A 67 -0.36 -9.75 7.58
CA LEU A 67 -1.55 -9.90 6.75
C LEU A 67 -1.35 -9.05 5.48
N ASP A 68 -0.65 -9.65 4.52
CA ASP A 68 -0.50 -9.25 3.11
C ASP A 68 -1.86 -9.38 2.39
N LEU A 69 -2.88 -8.71 2.94
CA LEU A 69 -4.25 -8.73 2.48
C LEU A 69 -4.59 -7.43 1.78
N VAL A 70 -4.90 -7.57 0.49
CA VAL A 70 -5.28 -6.48 -0.39
C VAL A 70 -6.78 -6.49 -0.59
N THR A 71 -7.47 -5.59 0.12
CA THR A 71 -8.83 -5.20 -0.21
C THR A 71 -8.77 -4.03 -1.20
N ASN A 72 -9.64 -4.00 -2.21
CA ASN A 72 -9.70 -2.88 -3.17
C ASN A 72 -10.64 -1.76 -2.72
N GLY A 73 -10.74 -1.51 -1.42
CA GLY A 73 -11.79 -0.68 -0.85
C GLY A 73 -11.58 -0.33 0.62
N THR A 74 -12.65 -0.28 1.40
CA THR A 74 -12.63 0.06 2.83
C THR A 74 -13.13 -1.12 3.66
N VAL A 75 -12.33 -1.60 4.62
CA VAL A 75 -12.82 -2.50 5.68
C VAL A 75 -13.47 -1.64 6.76
N MET A 76 -14.70 -1.97 7.15
CA MET A 76 -15.51 -1.23 8.12
C MET A 76 -15.89 -2.07 9.34
N ALA A 77 -15.96 -3.39 9.20
CA ALA A 77 -16.22 -4.35 10.27
C ALA A 77 -15.15 -5.45 10.26
N LEU A 78 -14.74 -5.92 11.44
CA LEU A 78 -13.80 -7.01 11.61
C LEU A 78 -14.19 -7.83 12.84
N LEU A 79 -14.52 -9.10 12.61
CA LEU A 79 -14.87 -10.07 13.65
C LEU A 79 -13.81 -11.17 13.71
N ARG A 80 -13.46 -11.62 14.91
CA ARG A 80 -12.51 -12.72 15.14
C ARG A 80 -13.23 -13.86 15.85
N LEU A 81 -13.28 -15.00 15.18
CA LEU A 81 -13.96 -16.20 15.65
C LEU A 81 -13.08 -17.01 16.63
N ALA A 82 -13.72 -17.89 17.41
CA ALA A 82 -13.06 -18.70 18.44
C ALA A 82 -12.02 -19.71 17.90
N ASP A 83 -12.08 -20.08 16.62
CA ASP A 83 -11.07 -20.90 15.93
C ASP A 83 -9.82 -20.11 15.51
N GLY A 84 -9.83 -18.77 15.67
CA GLY A 84 -8.79 -17.85 15.23
C GLY A 84 -9.00 -17.30 13.81
N SER A 85 -10.02 -17.76 13.08
CA SER A 85 -10.44 -17.18 11.80
C SER A 85 -10.92 -15.74 11.99
N ARG A 86 -10.94 -14.97 10.90
CA ARG A 86 -11.39 -13.58 10.88
C ARG A 86 -12.44 -13.41 9.80
N ILE A 87 -13.43 -12.56 10.02
CA ILE A 87 -14.36 -12.11 8.99
C ILE A 87 -14.20 -10.60 8.85
N VAL A 88 -14.00 -10.14 7.62
CA VAL A 88 -13.88 -8.72 7.26
C VAL A 88 -15.07 -8.29 6.43
N GLY A 89 -15.77 -7.26 6.88
CA GLY A 89 -16.90 -6.62 6.22
C GLY A 89 -16.58 -5.17 5.87
N GLY A 90 -17.21 -4.63 4.83
CA GLY A 90 -17.01 -3.24 4.44
C GLY A 90 -17.54 -2.93 3.05
N ARG A 91 -16.81 -2.07 2.34
CA ARG A 91 -17.05 -1.67 0.94
C ARG A 91 -15.88 -2.08 0.07
N PHE A 92 -15.94 -3.26 -0.53
CA PHE A 92 -14.89 -3.80 -1.42
C PHE A 92 -15.48 -4.85 -2.38
N SER A 93 -14.78 -5.16 -3.48
CA SER A 93 -15.22 -6.19 -4.45
C SER A 93 -14.23 -7.32 -4.68
N SER A 94 -13.04 -7.24 -4.08
CA SER A 94 -12.02 -8.29 -4.12
C SER A 94 -11.16 -8.28 -2.86
N VAL A 95 -10.71 -9.48 -2.46
CA VAL A 95 -9.69 -9.70 -1.42
C VAL A 95 -8.59 -10.58 -2.03
N ASN A 96 -7.33 -10.12 -1.99
CA ASN A 96 -6.19 -10.74 -2.68
C ASN A 96 -6.47 -11.04 -4.16
N GLY A 97 -7.09 -10.07 -4.85
CA GLY A 97 -7.50 -10.18 -6.26
C GLY A 97 -8.64 -11.17 -6.53
N THR A 98 -9.03 -11.99 -5.57
CA THR A 98 -10.16 -12.93 -5.68
C THR A 98 -11.47 -12.15 -5.49
N PRO A 99 -12.47 -12.30 -6.36
CA PRO A 99 -13.77 -11.63 -6.21
C PRO A 99 -14.45 -11.99 -4.88
N ARG A 100 -14.72 -10.96 -4.08
CA ARG A 100 -15.36 -11.02 -2.75
C ARG A 100 -16.13 -9.71 -2.56
N LEU A 101 -17.45 -9.75 -2.70
CA LEU A 101 -18.28 -8.56 -2.54
C LEU A 101 -18.54 -8.32 -1.05
N ASN A 102 -18.00 -7.22 -0.53
CA ASN A 102 -18.29 -6.55 0.75
C ASN A 102 -18.14 -7.39 2.05
N LEU A 103 -17.92 -8.70 1.97
CA LEU A 103 -17.72 -9.61 3.09
C LEU A 103 -16.81 -10.78 2.68
N ALA A 104 -15.82 -11.12 3.50
CA ALA A 104 -14.91 -12.25 3.28
C ALA A 104 -14.46 -12.89 4.60
N LYS A 105 -14.20 -14.20 4.59
CA LYS A 105 -13.60 -14.94 5.69
C LYS A 105 -12.14 -15.26 5.39
N LEU A 106 -11.31 -15.15 6.42
CA LEU A 106 -9.90 -15.44 6.45
C LEU A 106 -9.68 -16.57 7.45
N ARG A 107 -8.89 -17.57 7.08
CA ARG A 107 -8.48 -18.66 7.97
C ARG A 107 -7.55 -18.15 9.09
N PRO A 108 -7.27 -18.95 10.13
CA PRO A 108 -6.40 -18.52 11.23
C PRO A 108 -4.97 -18.14 10.77
N ASP A 109 -4.48 -18.79 9.70
CA ASP A 109 -3.21 -18.50 9.04
C ASP A 109 -3.20 -17.21 8.19
N GLY A 110 -4.36 -16.57 8.02
CA GLY A 110 -4.51 -15.35 7.22
C GLY A 110 -4.88 -15.56 5.75
N THR A 111 -4.89 -16.81 5.26
CA THR A 111 -5.32 -17.10 3.89
C THR A 111 -6.81 -16.83 3.70
N LEU A 112 -7.19 -16.36 2.51
CA LEU A 112 -8.61 -16.23 2.13
C LEU A 112 -9.26 -17.63 2.14
N ASP A 113 -10.40 -17.76 2.81
CA ASP A 113 -11.25 -18.93 2.69
C ASP A 113 -11.94 -18.90 1.29
N PRO A 114 -11.67 -19.86 0.38
CA PRO A 114 -12.17 -19.84 -0.99
C PRO A 114 -13.64 -20.29 -1.08
N ASP A 115 -14.09 -21.13 -0.14
CA ASP A 115 -15.41 -21.77 -0.19
C ASP A 115 -16.50 -20.85 0.37
N TRP A 116 -16.15 -20.03 1.37
CA TRP A 116 -17.05 -19.12 2.06
C TRP A 116 -17.27 -17.82 1.26
N ASN A 117 -18.46 -17.63 0.69
CA ASN A 117 -18.79 -16.48 -0.18
C ASN A 117 -20.25 -15.99 -0.03
N PRO A 118 -20.61 -15.30 1.07
CA PRO A 118 -21.95 -14.70 1.23
C PRO A 118 -22.25 -13.59 0.22
N ALA A 119 -21.21 -12.89 -0.27
CA ALA A 119 -21.26 -11.88 -1.32
C ALA A 119 -22.44 -10.85 -1.21
N PRO A 120 -22.60 -10.13 -0.09
CA PRO A 120 -23.62 -9.08 0.03
C PRO A 120 -23.52 -8.03 -1.08
N ASP A 121 -24.67 -7.61 -1.61
CA ASP A 121 -24.75 -6.72 -2.79
C ASP A 121 -24.16 -5.32 -2.54
N ARG A 122 -24.04 -4.93 -1.27
CA ARG A 122 -23.63 -3.60 -0.79
C ARG A 122 -22.87 -3.68 0.54
N GLU A 123 -22.57 -2.52 1.11
CA GLU A 123 -21.72 -2.34 2.28
C GLU A 123 -22.18 -3.08 3.55
N VAL A 124 -21.22 -3.71 4.23
CA VAL A 124 -21.35 -4.25 5.60
C VAL A 124 -20.73 -3.27 6.59
N TYR A 125 -21.45 -2.94 7.67
CA TYR A 125 -21.03 -2.00 8.71
C TYR A 125 -20.78 -2.66 10.07
N ALA A 126 -21.46 -3.78 10.37
CA ALA A 126 -21.40 -4.46 11.67
C ALA A 126 -21.31 -5.98 11.51
N LEU A 127 -20.59 -6.62 12.44
CA LEU A 127 -20.44 -8.07 12.55
C LEU A 127 -20.42 -8.50 14.03
N ALA A 128 -21.13 -9.58 14.36
CA ALA A 128 -21.06 -10.25 15.65
C ALA A 128 -21.32 -11.76 15.47
N ASP A 129 -20.85 -12.61 16.38
CA ASP A 129 -21.20 -14.04 16.42
C ASP A 129 -21.78 -14.46 17.78
N ASP A 130 -22.41 -15.63 17.82
CA ASP A 130 -22.96 -16.23 19.04
C ASP A 130 -22.05 -17.28 19.70
N GLY A 131 -20.81 -17.43 19.23
CA GLY A 131 -19.88 -18.50 19.65
C GLY A 131 -20.32 -19.92 19.28
N ALA A 132 -21.52 -20.11 18.73
CA ALA A 132 -22.06 -21.41 18.32
C ALA A 132 -21.87 -21.71 16.82
N GLY A 133 -21.34 -20.73 16.07
CA GLY A 133 -21.02 -20.85 14.64
C GLY A 133 -21.84 -19.98 13.71
N HIS A 134 -22.80 -19.18 14.22
CA HIS A 134 -23.53 -18.23 13.38
C HIS A 134 -22.93 -16.83 13.48
N VAL A 135 -22.93 -16.12 12.35
CA VAL A 135 -22.48 -14.73 12.25
C VAL A 135 -23.66 -13.85 11.83
N TYR A 136 -23.88 -12.78 12.57
CA TYR A 136 -24.86 -11.75 12.31
C TYR A 136 -24.17 -10.61 11.56
N VAL A 137 -24.72 -10.23 10.42
CA VAL A 137 -24.15 -9.25 9.48
C VAL A 137 -25.12 -8.09 9.35
N GLY A 138 -24.67 -6.87 9.67
CA GLY A 138 -25.46 -5.64 9.58
C GLY A 138 -24.81 -4.64 8.62
N GLY A 139 -25.61 -3.87 7.88
CA GLY A 139 -25.09 -2.90 6.92
C GLY A 139 -26.16 -2.12 6.16
N TRP A 140 -25.91 -1.89 4.88
CA TRP A 140 -26.85 -1.31 3.92
C TRP A 140 -26.98 -2.20 2.67
N PHE A 141 -27.40 -3.45 2.85
CA PHE A 141 -27.58 -4.43 1.77
C PHE A 141 -29.03 -4.90 1.65
N TYR A 142 -29.36 -5.50 0.51
CA TYR A 142 -30.68 -6.06 0.18
C TYR A 142 -30.62 -7.55 -0.17
N ALA A 143 -29.43 -8.10 -0.44
CA ALA A 143 -29.21 -9.53 -0.63
C ALA A 143 -27.87 -9.99 -0.05
N ILE A 144 -27.85 -11.20 0.52
CA ILE A 144 -26.65 -11.87 1.06
C ILE A 144 -26.89 -13.38 1.15
N GLY A 145 -25.84 -14.19 0.94
CA GLY A 145 -25.85 -15.64 1.17
C GLY A 145 -26.89 -16.41 0.34
N GLY A 146 -27.29 -15.87 -0.81
CA GLY A 146 -28.33 -16.43 -1.68
C GLY A 146 -29.76 -16.07 -1.28
N GLN A 147 -29.98 -15.20 -0.29
CA GLN A 147 -31.30 -14.74 0.16
C GLN A 147 -31.45 -13.22 -0.02
N THR A 148 -32.69 -12.75 -0.23
CA THR A 148 -33.06 -11.33 -0.03
C THR A 148 -33.10 -11.06 1.46
N ARG A 149 -32.40 -10.04 1.94
CA ARG A 149 -32.32 -9.64 3.37
C ARG A 149 -32.08 -8.14 3.46
N ASP A 150 -33.02 -7.41 4.06
CA ASP A 150 -32.92 -5.96 4.21
C ASP A 150 -32.02 -5.61 5.41
N ASN A 151 -30.82 -5.10 5.14
CA ASN A 151 -29.84 -4.51 6.07
C ASN A 151 -29.30 -5.42 7.21
N LEU A 152 -29.87 -6.60 7.45
CA LEU A 152 -29.49 -7.53 8.51
C LEU A 152 -29.72 -9.00 8.09
N ALA A 153 -28.74 -9.86 8.34
CA ALA A 153 -28.84 -11.30 8.09
C ALA A 153 -28.08 -12.12 9.12
N ARG A 154 -28.43 -13.41 9.23
CA ARG A 154 -27.62 -14.45 9.87
C ARG A 154 -27.07 -15.37 8.80
N ILE A 155 -25.77 -15.68 8.88
CA ILE A 155 -25.06 -16.60 8.00
C ILE A 155 -24.31 -17.66 8.82
N ASP A 156 -24.06 -18.82 8.22
CA ASP A 156 -23.16 -19.82 8.79
C ASP A 156 -21.69 -19.35 8.67
N ALA A 157 -20.90 -19.45 9.74
CA ALA A 157 -19.45 -19.17 9.71
C ALA A 157 -18.65 -20.32 9.06
N GLY A 158 -19.26 -21.51 8.96
CA GLY A 158 -18.81 -22.65 8.17
C GLY A 158 -19.43 -22.69 6.77
N GLY A 159 -19.18 -23.80 6.08
CA GLY A 159 -19.72 -24.04 4.74
C GLY A 159 -19.38 -22.93 3.74
N ASN A 160 -20.36 -22.56 2.92
CA ASN A 160 -20.22 -21.55 1.87
C ASN A 160 -20.69 -20.14 2.27
N GLY A 161 -21.06 -19.91 3.53
CA GLY A 161 -21.59 -18.62 3.98
C GLY A 161 -23.01 -18.32 3.47
N ALA A 162 -23.83 -19.35 3.26
CA ALA A 162 -25.26 -19.19 2.98
C ALA A 162 -25.99 -18.45 4.12
N ALA A 163 -27.00 -17.67 3.76
CA ALA A 163 -27.86 -16.98 4.73
C ALA A 163 -29.00 -17.88 5.18
N ASP A 164 -29.33 -17.79 6.47
CA ASP A 164 -30.41 -18.56 7.09
C ASP A 164 -31.76 -18.18 6.44
N PRO A 165 -32.45 -19.10 5.76
CA PRO A 165 -33.69 -18.80 5.05
C PRO A 165 -34.87 -18.53 6.00
N ALA A 166 -34.78 -18.96 7.27
CA ALA A 166 -35.83 -18.80 8.27
C ALA A 166 -35.65 -17.54 9.13
N TRP A 167 -34.43 -17.04 9.32
CA TRP A 167 -34.13 -15.85 10.13
C TRP A 167 -34.08 -14.58 9.25
N ASP A 168 -35.07 -13.69 9.42
CA ASP A 168 -35.25 -12.49 8.60
C ASP A 168 -35.94 -11.35 9.38
N PRO A 169 -35.19 -10.50 10.10
CA PRO A 169 -35.77 -9.40 10.87
C PRO A 169 -36.17 -8.18 10.03
N ALA A 170 -35.75 -8.09 8.76
CA ALA A 170 -36.00 -6.99 7.83
C ALA A 170 -36.05 -5.56 8.45
N PRO A 171 -34.96 -5.04 9.06
CA PRO A 171 -34.89 -3.65 9.50
C PRO A 171 -35.09 -2.65 8.35
N SER A 172 -35.94 -1.65 8.57
CA SER A 172 -36.36 -0.68 7.54
C SER A 172 -35.28 0.31 7.08
N SER A 173 -34.12 0.33 7.71
CA SER A 173 -32.96 1.14 7.35
C SER A 173 -31.69 0.53 7.95
N PHE A 174 -30.56 1.22 7.79
CA PHE A 174 -29.22 0.66 7.97
C PHE A 174 -28.96 0.19 9.40
N VAL A 175 -28.22 -0.90 9.54
CA VAL A 175 -27.69 -1.39 10.83
C VAL A 175 -26.22 -0.96 10.95
N TYR A 176 -25.91 -0.20 12.01
CA TYR A 176 -24.56 0.32 12.28
C TYR A 176 -23.83 -0.47 13.36
N ALA A 177 -24.57 -1.10 14.28
CA ALA A 177 -24.00 -1.83 15.41
C ALA A 177 -24.74 -3.16 15.65
N LEU A 178 -23.96 -4.19 16.00
CA LEU A 178 -24.44 -5.50 16.41
C LEU A 178 -23.70 -5.94 17.66
N ASP A 179 -24.41 -6.63 18.54
CA ASP A 179 -23.89 -7.26 19.75
C ASP A 179 -24.74 -8.52 20.04
N VAL A 180 -24.14 -9.58 20.57
CA VAL A 180 -24.82 -10.81 20.96
C VAL A 180 -24.29 -11.22 22.33
N ASP A 181 -25.19 -11.56 23.25
CA ASP A 181 -24.80 -12.00 24.59
C ASP A 181 -24.77 -13.52 24.77
N ALA A 182 -24.25 -13.95 25.92
CA ALA A 182 -24.15 -15.36 26.31
C ALA A 182 -25.51 -16.09 26.47
N ALA A 183 -26.64 -15.40 26.38
CA ALA A 183 -27.97 -16.00 26.32
C ALA A 183 -28.52 -16.11 24.88
N GLY A 184 -27.74 -15.71 23.86
CA GLY A 184 -28.15 -15.71 22.46
C GLY A 184 -29.18 -14.63 22.13
N ARG A 185 -29.28 -13.55 22.91
CA ARG A 185 -30.12 -12.39 22.59
C ARG A 185 -29.32 -11.48 21.67
N VAL A 186 -29.86 -11.16 20.49
CA VAL A 186 -29.18 -10.34 19.47
C VAL A 186 -29.62 -8.89 19.62
N TYR A 187 -28.69 -7.96 19.69
CA TYR A 187 -28.95 -6.53 19.87
C TYR A 187 -28.47 -5.77 18.63
N VAL A 188 -29.32 -4.86 18.16
CA VAL A 188 -29.16 -4.18 16.87
C VAL A 188 -29.30 -2.68 17.08
N GLY A 189 -28.30 -1.91 16.66
CA GLY A 189 -28.31 -0.44 16.66
C GLY A 189 -28.23 0.12 15.23
N GLY A 190 -28.98 1.17 14.91
CA GLY A 190 -29.00 1.70 13.54
C GLY A 190 -29.91 2.91 13.29
N GLN A 191 -30.30 3.08 12.02
CA GLN A 191 -31.22 4.13 11.54
C GLN A 191 -32.66 3.62 11.32
N PHE A 192 -32.95 2.34 11.56
CA PHE A 192 -34.27 1.73 11.32
C PHE A 192 -35.35 2.22 12.31
N ASP A 193 -36.61 2.20 11.87
CA ASP A 193 -37.81 2.46 12.68
C ASP A 193 -38.62 1.20 13.00
N THR A 194 -38.47 0.16 12.17
CA THR A 194 -39.16 -1.12 12.31
C THR A 194 -38.19 -2.25 12.06
N ILE A 195 -38.25 -3.31 12.86
CA ILE A 195 -37.43 -4.52 12.78
C ILE A 195 -38.12 -5.66 13.52
N GLY A 196 -37.92 -6.89 13.07
CA GLY A 196 -38.45 -8.12 13.69
C GLY A 196 -39.98 -8.15 13.78
N GLY A 197 -40.67 -7.48 12.85
CA GLY A 197 -42.14 -7.35 12.85
C GLY A 197 -42.70 -6.36 13.88
N GLN A 198 -41.90 -5.45 14.43
CA GLN A 198 -42.31 -4.46 15.43
C GLN A 198 -41.79 -3.05 15.09
N THR A 199 -42.48 -2.00 15.55
CA THR A 199 -41.91 -0.64 15.63
C THR A 199 -40.91 -0.59 16.77
N ARG A 200 -39.65 -0.33 16.44
CA ARG A 200 -38.50 -0.26 17.35
C ARG A 200 -37.48 0.68 16.71
N SER A 201 -37.57 1.97 16.99
CA SER A 201 -36.64 2.95 16.41
C SER A 201 -35.25 2.84 17.03
N HIS A 202 -34.24 2.83 16.16
CA HIS A 202 -32.80 2.93 16.40
C HIS A 202 -32.12 1.84 17.27
N LEU A 203 -32.85 1.11 18.12
CA LEU A 203 -32.31 0.08 19.00
C LEU A 203 -33.33 -1.04 19.28
N ALA A 204 -32.96 -2.28 18.98
CA ALA A 204 -33.82 -3.45 19.14
C ALA A 204 -33.10 -4.67 19.72
N ARG A 205 -33.86 -5.56 20.38
CA ARG A 205 -33.45 -6.88 20.88
C ARG A 205 -34.26 -7.94 20.14
N LEU A 206 -33.58 -8.92 19.55
CA LEU A 206 -34.17 -9.95 18.70
C LEU A 206 -33.89 -11.36 19.25
N SER A 207 -34.78 -12.28 18.89
CA SER A 207 -34.56 -13.72 19.05
C SER A 207 -33.46 -14.24 18.08
N ALA A 208 -32.51 -15.04 18.56
CA ALA A 208 -31.63 -15.86 17.68
C ALA A 208 -32.34 -17.10 17.07
N SER A 209 -33.68 -17.18 17.16
CA SER A 209 -34.47 -18.31 16.66
C SER A 209 -35.77 -17.86 15.97
N GLY A 210 -36.28 -18.71 15.07
CA GLY A 210 -37.40 -18.35 14.20
C GLY A 210 -37.03 -17.20 13.26
N SER A 211 -37.99 -16.32 12.98
CA SER A 211 -37.82 -15.17 12.07
C SER A 211 -36.91 -14.05 12.55
N GLY A 212 -36.27 -14.18 13.72
CA GLY A 212 -35.58 -13.04 14.33
C GLY A 212 -36.55 -11.97 14.84
N ALA A 213 -37.73 -12.39 15.29
CA ALA A 213 -38.75 -11.51 15.85
C ALA A 213 -38.19 -10.62 16.97
N ALA A 214 -38.61 -9.37 16.99
CA ALA A 214 -38.21 -8.39 17.99
C ALA A 214 -38.97 -8.61 19.31
N ASP A 215 -38.27 -8.37 20.42
CA ASP A 215 -38.79 -8.51 21.78
C ASP A 215 -40.00 -7.58 21.99
N PRO A 216 -41.22 -8.09 22.25
CA PRO A 216 -42.42 -7.27 22.39
C PRO A 216 -42.41 -6.40 23.67
N ALA A 217 -41.61 -6.77 24.69
CA ALA A 217 -41.49 -6.05 25.95
C ALA A 217 -40.32 -5.06 25.97
N TRP A 218 -39.29 -5.25 25.13
CA TRP A 218 -38.15 -4.33 25.06
C TRP A 218 -38.28 -3.32 23.93
N ASN A 219 -38.61 -2.07 24.28
CA ASN A 219 -38.62 -0.93 23.36
C ASN A 219 -37.94 0.29 23.99
N PRO A 220 -36.60 0.42 23.87
CA PRO A 220 -35.88 1.55 24.44
C PRO A 220 -36.04 2.84 23.62
N ALA A 221 -36.45 2.75 22.34
CA ALA A 221 -36.73 3.85 21.43
C ALA A 221 -35.91 5.15 21.68
N PRO A 222 -34.59 5.15 21.41
CA PRO A 222 -33.82 6.38 21.32
C PRO A 222 -34.42 7.33 20.28
N ASP A 223 -34.29 8.66 20.47
CA ASP A 223 -34.80 9.67 19.52
C ASP A 223 -33.86 9.94 18.32
N GLY A 224 -32.81 9.12 18.16
CA GLY A 224 -31.87 9.20 17.05
C GLY A 224 -30.91 8.02 16.96
N ASN A 225 -30.13 7.97 15.87
CA ASN A 225 -29.30 6.81 15.50
C ASN A 225 -28.39 6.32 16.63
N VAL A 226 -28.45 5.01 16.93
CA VAL A 226 -27.42 4.30 17.67
C VAL A 226 -26.32 3.87 16.70
N LEU A 227 -25.09 4.24 16.99
CA LEU A 227 -23.92 4.05 16.12
C LEU A 227 -23.00 2.93 16.63
N VAL A 228 -23.00 2.64 17.94
CA VAL A 228 -22.11 1.66 18.57
C VAL A 228 -22.77 1.01 19.78
N LEU A 229 -22.46 -0.27 20.01
CA LEU A 229 -22.85 -1.06 21.17
C LEU A 229 -21.59 -1.63 21.86
N ALA A 230 -21.62 -1.77 23.18
CA ALA A 230 -20.58 -2.47 23.96
C ALA A 230 -21.17 -3.02 25.27
N ARG A 231 -20.52 -4.00 25.91
CA ARG A 231 -20.93 -4.54 27.23
C ARG A 231 -19.85 -4.43 28.29
N ASP A 232 -20.29 -4.33 29.55
CA ASP A 232 -19.43 -4.62 30.69
C ASP A 232 -19.47 -6.10 31.11
N ALA A 233 -18.57 -6.48 32.03
CA ALA A 233 -18.46 -7.84 32.53
C ALA A 233 -19.64 -8.33 33.39
N SER A 234 -20.67 -7.49 33.63
CA SER A 234 -21.94 -7.89 34.24
C SER A 234 -23.05 -8.18 33.22
N GLY A 235 -22.76 -8.08 31.92
CA GLY A 235 -23.72 -8.25 30.83
C GLY A 235 -24.49 -6.98 30.49
N ALA A 236 -24.33 -5.89 31.26
CA ALA A 236 -24.98 -4.62 30.99
C ALA A 236 -24.52 -4.00 29.65
N LEU A 237 -25.48 -3.51 28.88
CA LEU A 237 -25.30 -2.98 27.53
C LEU A 237 -25.18 -1.46 27.55
N TYR A 238 -24.20 -0.93 26.83
CA TYR A 238 -24.02 0.49 26.57
C TYR A 238 -24.32 0.77 25.09
N ALA A 239 -25.18 1.76 24.84
CA ALA A 239 -25.50 2.23 23.50
C ALA A 239 -24.95 3.65 23.32
N GLY A 240 -24.14 3.87 22.29
CA GLY A 240 -23.57 5.16 21.92
C GLY A 240 -24.10 5.63 20.57
N GLY A 241 -24.33 6.94 20.41
CA GLY A 241 -24.86 7.46 19.14
C GLY A 241 -25.14 8.96 19.11
N ALA A 242 -26.15 9.32 18.31
CA ALA A 242 -26.58 10.68 18.00
C ALA A 242 -28.03 10.95 18.45
N PHE A 243 -28.33 10.64 19.71
CA PHE A 243 -29.63 10.79 20.37
C PHE A 243 -29.53 11.71 21.61
N PHE A 244 -30.67 12.19 22.10
CA PHE A 244 -30.84 13.03 23.30
C PHE A 244 -31.66 12.34 24.40
N GLU A 245 -32.61 11.48 24.03
CA GLU A 245 -33.49 10.75 24.94
C GLU A 245 -33.49 9.24 24.64
N VAL A 246 -33.72 8.43 25.69
CA VAL A 246 -33.91 6.98 25.62
C VAL A 246 -35.00 6.59 26.61
N ALA A 247 -35.97 5.78 26.18
CA ALA A 247 -37.15 5.36 26.94
C ALA A 247 -37.91 6.53 27.63
N GLY A 248 -37.94 7.71 27.00
CA GLY A 248 -38.55 8.93 27.54
C GLY A 248 -37.76 9.57 28.70
N GLN A 249 -36.47 9.26 28.84
CA GLN A 249 -35.57 9.91 29.80
C GLN A 249 -34.40 10.59 29.07
N PRO A 250 -33.97 11.79 29.49
CA PRO A 250 -32.76 12.44 28.97
C PRO A 250 -31.53 11.56 29.15
N ARG A 251 -30.94 11.14 28.03
CA ARG A 251 -29.76 10.27 27.93
C ARG A 251 -28.99 10.66 26.67
N ARG A 252 -28.27 11.77 26.74
CA ARG A 252 -27.62 12.35 25.56
C ARG A 252 -26.42 11.52 25.12
N ALA A 253 -26.47 11.04 23.87
CA ALA A 253 -25.43 10.32 23.12
C ALA A 253 -24.90 9.00 23.74
N LEU A 254 -25.18 8.70 25.01
CA LEU A 254 -24.74 7.49 25.69
C LEU A 254 -25.79 7.05 26.74
N ALA A 255 -26.22 5.79 26.65
CA ALA A 255 -27.15 5.17 27.59
C ALA A 255 -26.63 3.81 28.07
N ARG A 256 -27.01 3.41 29.29
CA ARG A 256 -26.70 2.10 29.89
C ARG A 256 -27.99 1.35 30.21
N PHE A 257 -28.03 0.07 29.87
CA PHE A 257 -29.06 -0.88 30.26
C PHE A 257 -28.46 -2.00 31.10
N ALA A 258 -29.16 -2.46 32.14
CA ALA A 258 -28.77 -3.67 32.86
C ALA A 258 -28.97 -4.92 31.98
N ASP A 259 -28.47 -6.08 32.41
CA ASP A 259 -28.53 -7.34 31.65
C ASP A 259 -29.96 -7.85 31.39
N ASP A 260 -30.95 -7.47 32.20
CA ASP A 260 -32.36 -7.72 31.90
C ASP A 260 -32.91 -6.83 30.75
N GLY A 261 -32.21 -5.74 30.44
CA GLY A 261 -32.56 -4.71 29.47
C GLY A 261 -33.17 -3.45 30.08
N THR A 262 -33.32 -3.33 31.41
CA THR A 262 -33.85 -2.12 32.03
C THR A 262 -32.89 -0.93 31.87
N LEU A 263 -33.42 0.25 31.51
CA LEU A 263 -32.62 1.48 31.42
C LEU A 263 -32.13 1.89 32.81
N ASP A 264 -30.84 2.15 32.94
CA ASP A 264 -30.24 2.60 34.19
C ASP A 264 -30.54 4.10 34.42
N GLY A 265 -31.68 4.35 35.06
CA GLY A 265 -32.19 5.70 35.38
C GLY A 265 -31.29 6.52 36.31
N ALA A 266 -30.34 5.89 37.01
CA ALA A 266 -29.35 6.57 37.85
C ALA A 266 -28.03 6.89 37.11
N TRP A 267 -27.73 6.16 36.04
CA TRP A 267 -26.51 6.30 35.25
C TRP A 267 -26.65 7.35 34.15
N ASP A 268 -25.94 8.47 34.26
CA ASP A 268 -25.83 9.49 33.22
C ASP A 268 -24.36 9.93 33.08
N ALA A 269 -23.84 9.87 31.85
CA ALA A 269 -22.49 10.31 31.50
C ALA A 269 -22.41 11.82 31.21
N ALA A 270 -23.53 12.54 31.12
CA ALA A 270 -23.61 13.98 30.85
C ALA A 270 -22.79 14.43 29.61
N VAL A 271 -22.92 13.68 28.50
CA VAL A 271 -22.24 13.95 27.22
C VAL A 271 -22.81 15.22 26.58
N THR A 272 -21.95 16.06 25.99
CA THR A 272 -22.33 17.34 25.37
C THR A 272 -21.57 17.62 24.08
N GLY A 273 -22.18 18.41 23.19
CA GLY A 273 -21.51 19.00 22.02
C GLY A 273 -21.26 18.10 20.80
N GLY A 274 -21.59 16.81 20.86
CA GLY A 274 -21.43 15.89 19.73
C GLY A 274 -22.01 14.50 19.99
N SER A 275 -21.72 13.57 19.07
CA SER A 275 -22.13 12.16 19.13
C SER A 275 -21.07 11.28 19.81
N VAL A 276 -21.49 10.12 20.31
CA VAL A 276 -20.57 8.99 20.62
C VAL A 276 -20.55 8.07 19.40
N ARG A 277 -19.34 7.69 18.97
CA ARG A 277 -19.09 6.80 17.82
C ARG A 277 -18.38 5.52 18.21
N ALA A 278 -17.60 5.55 19.28
CA ALA A 278 -16.81 4.42 19.74
C ALA A 278 -17.08 4.13 21.23
N LEU A 279 -17.25 2.86 21.56
CA LEU A 279 -17.30 2.37 22.93
C LEU A 279 -16.41 1.13 23.03
N ALA A 280 -15.60 1.04 24.09
CA ALA A 280 -14.87 -0.17 24.41
C ALA A 280 -14.81 -0.34 25.94
N TYR A 281 -15.08 -1.54 26.43
CA TYR A 281 -14.95 -1.86 27.86
C TYR A 281 -13.69 -2.70 28.11
N GLY A 282 -12.94 -2.37 29.16
CA GLY A 282 -11.74 -3.10 29.52
C GLY A 282 -11.17 -2.64 30.86
N SER A 283 -10.45 -3.53 31.55
CA SER A 283 -9.83 -3.26 32.87
C SER A 283 -10.78 -2.68 33.94
N GLY A 284 -12.09 -2.95 33.85
CA GLY A 284 -13.11 -2.44 34.78
C GLY A 284 -13.71 -1.07 34.42
N ALA A 285 -13.34 -0.49 33.27
CA ALA A 285 -13.76 0.84 32.85
C ALA A 285 -14.35 0.84 31.43
N LEU A 286 -15.23 1.81 31.16
CA LEU A 286 -15.75 2.11 29.83
C LEU A 286 -14.96 3.27 29.21
N TYR A 287 -14.48 3.07 28.00
CA TYR A 287 -13.82 4.09 27.18
C TYR A 287 -14.80 4.58 26.12
N VAL A 288 -14.94 5.90 26.03
CA VAL A 288 -15.97 6.59 25.21
C VAL A 288 -15.29 7.50 24.21
N GLY A 289 -15.53 7.27 22.92
CA GLY A 289 -14.96 8.04 21.81
C GLY A 289 -16.03 8.64 20.90
N GLY A 290 -15.77 9.82 20.33
CA GLY A 290 -16.67 10.42 19.34
C GLY A 290 -16.35 11.89 19.02
N GLU A 291 -17.38 12.65 18.69
CA GLU A 291 -17.30 14.09 18.37
C GLU A 291 -17.64 15.00 19.56
N PHE A 292 -18.02 14.43 20.71
CA PHE A 292 -18.42 15.19 21.89
C PHE A 292 -17.34 16.18 22.37
N THR A 293 -17.77 17.34 22.88
CA THR A 293 -16.88 18.41 23.37
C THR A 293 -16.85 18.50 24.90
N GLY A 294 -17.63 17.67 25.58
CA GLY A 294 -17.66 17.57 27.04
C GLY A 294 -18.40 16.32 27.51
N ILE A 295 -18.06 15.83 28.69
CA ILE A 295 -18.60 14.63 29.34
C ILE A 295 -18.40 14.74 30.85
N GLY A 296 -19.26 14.15 31.68
CA GLY A 296 -19.17 14.23 33.15
C GLY A 296 -19.20 15.66 33.71
N GLY A 297 -19.82 16.60 32.99
CA GLY A 297 -19.79 18.03 33.30
C GLY A 297 -18.45 18.74 33.04
N GLN A 298 -17.46 18.05 32.45
CA GLN A 298 -16.13 18.58 32.12
C GLN A 298 -15.97 18.81 30.61
N GLY A 299 -15.14 19.78 30.24
CA GLY A 299 -14.81 20.10 28.83
C GLY A 299 -13.83 19.12 28.15
N LEU A 300 -13.84 17.85 28.54
CA LEU A 300 -13.04 16.79 27.92
C LEU A 300 -13.65 16.41 26.56
N ARG A 301 -12.83 16.45 25.51
CA ARG A 301 -13.29 16.29 24.13
C ARG A 301 -12.88 14.94 23.56
N TYR A 302 -13.76 14.37 22.74
CA TYR A 302 -13.54 13.25 21.83
C TYR A 302 -13.14 11.89 22.41
N LEU A 303 -12.51 11.84 23.59
CA LEU A 303 -12.11 10.61 24.27
C LEU A 303 -12.12 10.78 25.80
N ALA A 304 -12.75 9.84 26.51
CA ALA A 304 -12.79 9.82 27.98
C ALA A 304 -12.85 8.39 28.56
N ARG A 305 -12.55 8.26 29.86
CA ARG A 305 -12.71 7.04 30.66
C ARG A 305 -13.76 7.24 31.74
N LEU A 306 -14.74 6.35 31.80
CA LEU A 306 -15.75 6.26 32.85
C LEU A 306 -15.53 4.97 33.67
N ALA A 307 -15.75 5.04 34.98
CA ALA A 307 -16.00 3.84 35.77
C ALA A 307 -17.34 3.19 35.37
N SER A 308 -17.56 1.92 35.70
CA SER A 308 -18.81 1.21 35.38
C SER A 308 -20.08 1.89 35.92
N ASN A 309 -19.98 2.64 37.02
CA ASN A 309 -21.06 3.45 37.59
C ASN A 309 -21.27 4.82 36.89
N GLY A 310 -20.57 5.09 35.79
CA GLY A 310 -20.69 6.33 35.01
C GLY A 310 -19.82 7.50 35.51
N THR A 311 -19.11 7.33 36.64
CA THR A 311 -18.23 8.38 37.18
C THR A 311 -17.06 8.63 36.23
N LEU A 312 -16.88 9.88 35.81
CA LEU A 312 -15.77 10.32 34.97
C LEU A 312 -14.43 10.26 35.71
N ASP A 313 -13.45 9.57 35.11
CA ASP A 313 -12.04 9.68 35.50
C ASP A 313 -11.38 10.86 34.78
N ALA A 314 -11.49 12.05 35.37
CA ALA A 314 -10.93 13.28 34.82
C ALA A 314 -9.39 13.34 34.87
N ALA A 315 -8.71 12.40 35.54
CA ALA A 315 -7.25 12.29 35.52
C ALA A 315 -6.74 11.57 34.27
N TRP A 316 -7.56 10.72 33.65
CA TRP A 316 -7.26 10.07 32.38
C TRP A 316 -7.70 10.97 31.21
N ASN A 317 -6.80 11.88 30.80
CA ASN A 317 -7.06 12.82 29.71
C ASN A 317 -6.02 12.69 28.58
N PRO A 318 -6.28 11.87 27.55
CA PRO A 318 -5.44 11.77 26.37
C PRO A 318 -5.49 13.02 25.47
N ALA A 319 -6.49 13.90 25.62
CA ALA A 319 -6.65 15.15 24.86
C ALA A 319 -6.32 15.06 23.35
N PRO A 320 -6.97 14.19 22.57
CA PRO A 320 -6.82 14.18 21.12
C PRO A 320 -7.27 15.53 20.51
N ASP A 321 -6.63 15.93 19.40
CA ASP A 321 -6.96 17.20 18.72
C ASP A 321 -8.28 17.16 17.92
N ARG A 322 -8.79 15.97 17.59
CA ARG A 322 -10.03 15.72 16.84
C ARG A 322 -10.74 14.44 17.33
N ALA A 323 -11.88 14.15 16.70
CA ALA A 323 -12.75 13.01 17.00
C ALA A 323 -12.03 11.65 17.04
N VAL A 324 -12.55 10.74 17.85
CA VAL A 324 -12.19 9.31 17.86
C VAL A 324 -13.38 8.51 17.35
N ASP A 325 -13.22 7.88 16.19
CA ASP A 325 -14.28 7.16 15.49
C ASP A 325 -14.32 5.67 15.85
N THR A 326 -13.20 5.09 16.30
CA THR A 326 -13.15 3.69 16.77
C THR A 326 -12.20 3.49 17.95
N LEU A 327 -12.53 2.54 18.82
CA LEU A 327 -11.82 2.21 20.06
C LEU A 327 -11.73 0.68 20.22
N ALA A 328 -10.64 0.23 20.83
CA ALA A 328 -10.53 -1.12 21.39
C ALA A 328 -9.68 -1.11 22.66
N VAL A 329 -9.84 -2.13 23.51
CA VAL A 329 -8.96 -2.37 24.67
C VAL A 329 -8.47 -3.80 24.62
N ASP A 330 -7.17 -4.02 24.80
CA ASP A 330 -6.59 -5.37 24.83
C ASP A 330 -6.60 -5.99 26.24
N ALA A 331 -6.25 -7.28 26.32
CA ALA A 331 -6.19 -8.02 27.58
C ALA A 331 -5.11 -7.52 28.57
N SER A 332 -4.21 -6.61 28.17
CA SER A 332 -3.28 -5.92 29.07
C SER A 332 -3.86 -4.61 29.64
N GLY A 333 -4.99 -4.14 29.12
CA GLY A 333 -5.59 -2.84 29.45
C GLY A 333 -5.02 -1.67 28.65
N ALA A 334 -4.26 -1.92 27.57
CA ALA A 334 -3.86 -0.87 26.65
C ALA A 334 -5.04 -0.49 25.75
N VAL A 335 -5.24 0.82 25.55
CA VAL A 335 -6.37 1.37 24.78
C VAL A 335 -5.88 1.78 23.39
N TYR A 336 -6.58 1.36 22.36
CA TYR A 336 -6.28 1.72 20.96
C TYR A 336 -7.38 2.65 20.48
N ALA A 337 -7.00 3.82 19.99
CA ALA A 337 -7.92 4.85 19.50
C ALA A 337 -7.55 5.22 18.07
N ALA A 338 -8.56 5.36 17.21
CA ALA A 338 -8.41 5.84 15.85
C ALA A 338 -9.53 6.80 15.43
N GLY A 339 -9.23 7.70 14.51
CA GLY A 339 -10.08 8.81 14.07
C GLY A 339 -9.24 9.89 13.37
N PRO A 340 -9.81 11.00 12.89
CA PRO A 340 -9.12 12.00 12.06
C PRO A 340 -8.05 12.86 12.77
N PHE A 341 -7.60 12.47 13.96
CA PHE A 341 -6.66 13.22 14.80
C PHE A 341 -5.20 13.15 14.31
N SER A 342 -4.42 14.19 14.65
CA SER A 342 -2.98 14.32 14.37
C SER A 342 -2.10 14.25 15.63
N ALA A 343 -2.67 14.52 16.80
CA ALA A 343 -2.01 14.38 18.10
C ALA A 343 -2.97 13.80 19.14
N ILE A 344 -2.43 12.97 20.03
CA ILE A 344 -3.15 12.36 21.18
C ILE A 344 -2.11 11.89 22.22
N GLY A 345 -2.51 11.86 23.49
CA GLY A 345 -1.71 11.34 24.60
C GLY A 345 -0.42 12.12 24.85
N GLY A 346 -0.40 13.41 24.49
CA GLY A 346 0.77 14.28 24.56
C GLY A 346 1.84 14.04 23.48
N GLN A 347 1.52 13.33 22.39
CA GLN A 347 2.46 13.00 21.31
C GLN A 347 1.85 13.27 19.92
N PRO A 348 2.68 13.62 18.90
CA PRO A 348 2.29 13.50 17.49
C PRO A 348 1.99 12.04 17.17
N ARG A 349 0.75 11.78 16.74
CA ARG A 349 0.20 10.45 16.47
C ARG A 349 -0.96 10.62 15.50
N SER A 350 -0.71 10.39 14.22
CA SER A 350 -1.72 10.52 13.18
C SER A 350 -2.58 9.26 13.07
N LEU A 351 -3.90 9.44 13.09
CA LEU A 351 -4.95 8.49 12.73
C LEU A 351 -5.10 7.19 13.57
N LEU A 352 -4.05 6.71 14.24
CA LEU A 352 -4.10 5.57 15.15
C LEU A 352 -3.05 5.73 16.27
N ALA A 353 -3.46 5.50 17.52
CA ALA A 353 -2.58 5.51 18.68
C ALA A 353 -2.92 4.38 19.67
N ARG A 354 -1.87 3.89 20.34
CA ARG A 354 -1.97 3.03 21.53
C ARG A 354 -1.68 3.90 22.77
N LEU A 355 -2.54 3.84 23.77
CA LEU A 355 -2.45 4.58 25.01
C LEU A 355 -2.15 3.63 26.16
N ILE A 356 -1.22 4.03 27.03
CA ILE A 356 -0.91 3.30 28.27
C ILE A 356 -1.89 3.73 29.38
N GLY A 357 -1.89 3.03 30.52
CA GLY A 357 -2.92 3.17 31.58
C GLY A 357 -3.12 4.57 32.17
N SER A 358 -2.14 5.49 31.99
CA SER A 358 -2.20 6.90 32.36
C SER A 358 -2.92 7.81 31.34
N GLY A 359 -3.17 7.34 30.12
CA GLY A 359 -3.75 8.12 29.02
C GLY A 359 -2.71 8.80 28.11
N ALA A 360 -1.42 8.71 28.47
CA ALA A 360 -0.34 9.06 27.56
C ALA A 360 -0.26 8.08 26.37
N ALA A 361 0.18 8.56 25.22
CA ALA A 361 0.46 7.70 24.07
C ALA A 361 1.74 6.91 24.30
N ASP A 362 1.75 5.64 23.88
CA ASP A 362 2.95 4.80 23.96
C ASP A 362 4.03 5.37 23.02
N PRO A 363 5.20 5.78 23.55
CA PRO A 363 6.24 6.43 22.74
C PRO A 363 6.86 5.48 21.70
N ALA A 364 6.87 4.16 21.96
CA ALA A 364 7.46 3.15 21.08
C ALA A 364 6.50 2.64 20.00
N TRP A 365 5.20 2.94 20.09
CA TRP A 365 4.18 2.49 19.15
C TRP A 365 3.57 3.67 18.38
N ASN A 366 4.03 3.84 17.14
CA ASN A 366 3.57 4.85 16.19
C ASN A 366 3.40 4.24 14.78
N PRO A 367 2.30 3.53 14.50
CA PRO A 367 2.11 2.93 13.19
C PRO A 367 1.80 3.93 12.07
N ALA A 368 1.41 5.17 12.40
CA ALA A 368 1.17 6.29 11.49
C ALA A 368 0.52 5.91 10.13
N PRO A 369 -0.72 5.36 10.12
CA PRO A 369 -1.41 5.04 8.87
C PRO A 369 -1.63 6.28 8.00
N ASN A 370 -1.53 6.12 6.68
CA ASN A 370 -1.74 7.21 5.72
C ASN A 370 -3.22 7.45 5.33
N GLY A 371 -4.16 6.80 6.03
CA GLY A 371 -5.59 6.90 5.76
C GLY A 371 -6.44 6.43 6.95
N SER A 372 -7.75 6.64 6.88
CA SER A 372 -8.66 6.46 8.01
C SER A 372 -8.78 4.99 8.44
N VAL A 373 -8.44 4.70 9.69
CA VAL A 373 -8.76 3.43 10.36
C VAL A 373 -10.22 3.50 10.84
N ALA A 374 -11.00 2.45 10.55
CA ALA A 374 -12.43 2.37 10.85
C ALA A 374 -12.76 1.29 11.91
N VAL A 375 -11.96 0.23 12.01
CA VAL A 375 -12.19 -0.87 12.95
C VAL A 375 -10.89 -1.43 13.53
N LEU A 376 -10.95 -1.88 14.77
CA LEU A 376 -9.84 -2.38 15.58
C LEU A 376 -10.24 -3.68 16.30
N SER A 377 -9.41 -4.72 16.21
CA SER A 377 -9.67 -6.02 16.87
C SER A 377 -8.40 -6.59 17.52
N PRO A 378 -8.19 -6.38 18.83
CA PRO A 378 -7.01 -6.87 19.54
C PRO A 378 -6.93 -8.40 19.61
N SER A 379 -5.72 -8.95 19.45
CA SER A 379 -5.49 -10.40 19.49
C SER A 379 -4.09 -10.78 20.03
N GLY A 380 -4.02 -11.07 21.34
CA GLY A 380 -2.88 -11.73 22.01
C GLY A 380 -1.49 -11.38 21.46
N GLY A 381 -0.99 -10.18 21.82
CA GLY A 381 0.30 -9.63 21.36
C GLY A 381 0.24 -8.87 20.02
N ALA A 382 -0.92 -8.80 19.37
CA ALA A 382 -1.15 -8.05 18.15
C ALA A 382 -2.52 -7.34 18.16
N ILE A 383 -2.78 -6.51 17.15
CA ILE A 383 -4.08 -5.91 16.86
C ILE A 383 -4.35 -5.94 15.36
N ASP A 384 -5.49 -6.49 14.97
CA ASP A 384 -5.96 -6.44 13.58
C ASP A 384 -6.61 -5.07 13.36
N VAL A 385 -6.31 -4.42 12.23
CA VAL A 385 -6.71 -3.03 11.93
C VAL A 385 -7.36 -3.00 10.55
N GLY A 386 -8.59 -2.48 10.46
CA GLY A 386 -9.32 -2.31 9.20
C GLY A 386 -9.68 -0.85 8.91
N GLY A 387 -9.71 -0.46 7.63
CA GLY A 387 -10.05 0.90 7.24
C GLY A 387 -9.87 1.19 5.75
N ARG A 388 -9.59 2.47 5.45
CA ARG A 388 -9.21 3.01 4.14
C ARG A 388 -7.83 3.67 4.24
N PHE A 389 -6.80 2.84 4.37
CA PHE A 389 -5.39 3.22 4.35
C PHE A 389 -4.66 2.36 3.32
N PHE A 390 -3.51 2.85 2.85
CA PHE A 390 -2.62 2.15 1.92
C PHE A 390 -1.33 1.71 2.61
N THR A 391 -0.89 2.46 3.63
CA THR A 391 0.27 2.13 4.48
C THR A 391 -0.07 2.26 5.96
N ILE A 392 0.58 1.43 6.78
CA ILE A 392 0.52 1.44 8.25
C ILE A 392 1.66 0.58 8.80
N GLY A 393 2.24 0.95 9.95
CA GLY A 393 3.35 0.23 10.57
C GLY A 393 4.69 0.32 9.82
N GLY A 394 4.79 1.21 8.81
CA GLY A 394 5.97 1.35 7.95
C GLY A 394 5.95 0.47 6.68
N GLY A 395 4.88 -0.28 6.43
CA GLY A 395 4.70 -1.08 5.21
C GLY A 395 3.33 -0.86 4.53
N TYR A 396 3.17 -1.37 3.32
CA TYR A 396 1.91 -1.29 2.57
C TYR A 396 0.92 -2.36 3.01
N ARG A 397 -0.32 -1.92 3.27
CA ARG A 397 -1.41 -2.69 3.89
C ARG A 397 -2.72 -2.11 3.36
N LEU A 398 -3.37 -2.79 2.42
CA LEU A 398 -4.45 -2.19 1.61
C LEU A 398 -5.83 -2.42 2.24
N GLY A 399 -6.16 -1.52 3.17
CA GLY A 399 -7.40 -1.51 3.94
C GLY A 399 -7.46 -2.48 5.13
N LEU A 400 -6.47 -3.38 5.27
CA LEU A 400 -6.37 -4.34 6.38
C LEU A 400 -4.89 -4.53 6.77
N ALA A 401 -4.61 -4.64 8.07
CA ALA A 401 -3.29 -4.96 8.63
C ALA A 401 -3.41 -5.78 9.92
N THR A 402 -2.29 -6.32 10.40
CA THR A 402 -2.17 -6.75 11.81
C THR A 402 -0.85 -6.30 12.38
N LEU A 403 -0.91 -5.46 13.40
CA LEU A 403 0.25 -4.83 14.02
C LEU A 403 0.64 -5.59 15.28
N ASP A 404 1.93 -5.86 15.47
CA ASP A 404 2.47 -6.28 16.76
C ASP A 404 2.25 -5.16 17.79
N THR A 405 1.83 -5.50 19.02
CA THR A 405 1.58 -4.54 20.12
C THR A 405 2.62 -4.63 21.24
N THR A 406 3.61 -5.51 21.07
CA THR A 406 4.74 -5.76 21.98
C THR A 406 6.06 -5.27 21.40
N ALA A 407 6.20 -5.26 20.07
CA ALA A 407 7.31 -4.63 19.35
C ALA A 407 7.08 -3.13 19.10
N ALA A 408 8.14 -2.42 18.74
CA ALA A 408 8.06 -1.02 18.32
C ALA A 408 7.54 -0.91 16.89
N ALA A 409 6.28 -0.48 16.73
CA ALA A 409 5.72 -0.15 15.41
C ALA A 409 6.17 1.25 15.00
N VAL A 410 6.90 1.38 13.90
CA VAL A 410 7.48 2.66 13.44
C VAL A 410 7.06 2.94 12.00
N GLY A 411 6.02 3.76 11.83
CA GLY A 411 5.71 4.41 10.57
C GLY A 411 6.64 5.61 10.30
N ALA A 412 6.61 6.11 9.06
CA ALA A 412 7.34 7.31 8.67
C ALA A 412 6.96 8.53 9.53
N GLY A 413 7.92 9.46 9.70
CA GLY A 413 7.76 10.63 10.56
C GLY A 413 6.68 11.62 10.06
N PRO A 414 6.09 12.42 10.96
CA PRO A 414 5.03 13.38 10.62
C PRO A 414 5.60 14.67 10.00
N ASP A 415 6.12 14.58 8.78
CA ASP A 415 6.40 15.75 7.93
C ASP A 415 5.34 15.85 6.81
N VAL A 416 4.97 17.09 6.47
CA VAL A 416 3.82 17.38 5.60
C VAL A 416 4.27 17.54 4.14
N GLU A 417 3.82 16.63 3.27
CA GLU A 417 3.48 16.99 1.89
C GLU A 417 2.06 16.53 1.52
N SER A 418 1.41 17.35 0.69
CA SER A 418 0.11 17.05 0.07
C SER A 418 0.25 15.83 -0.87
N PRO A 419 -0.80 15.01 -1.09
CA PRO A 419 -0.72 13.91 -2.06
C PRO A 419 -0.21 14.41 -3.41
N ALA A 420 0.92 13.85 -3.85
CA ALA A 420 1.53 14.17 -5.13
C ALA A 420 0.56 13.81 -6.27
N SER A 421 0.45 14.68 -7.28
CA SER A 421 -0.29 14.38 -8.51
C SER A 421 0.57 13.48 -9.43
N GLY A 422 -0.08 12.61 -10.20
CA GLY A 422 0.58 11.46 -10.84
C GLY A 422 1.70 11.82 -11.83
N THR A 423 2.87 11.21 -11.66
CA THR A 423 3.90 11.11 -12.71
C THR A 423 3.85 9.70 -13.28
N THR A 424 3.52 9.56 -14.57
CA THR A 424 3.61 8.26 -15.25
C THR A 424 5.02 8.09 -15.81
N MET A 425 5.64 6.93 -15.62
CA MET A 425 7.03 6.64 -16.05
C MET A 425 7.01 5.49 -17.06
N LEU A 426 7.73 5.59 -18.18
CA LEU A 426 7.72 4.56 -19.23
C LEU A 426 9.13 4.20 -19.69
N LEU A 427 9.48 2.91 -19.61
CA LEU A 427 10.82 2.36 -19.95
C LEU A 427 10.82 1.53 -21.23
N ARG A 428 11.99 1.41 -21.88
CA ARG A 428 12.22 0.52 -23.03
C ARG A 428 13.14 -0.66 -22.71
N ARG A 429 13.20 -1.57 -23.68
CA ARG A 429 13.87 -2.89 -23.71
C ARG A 429 15.32 -2.91 -23.18
N PRO A 430 15.83 -4.07 -22.70
CA PRO A 430 15.30 -5.42 -22.94
C PRO A 430 14.05 -5.82 -22.14
N TYR A 431 13.77 -5.17 -21.01
CA TYR A 431 12.84 -5.63 -19.96
C TYR A 431 11.33 -5.43 -20.21
N GLY A 432 10.86 -5.47 -21.46
CA GLY A 432 9.48 -5.13 -21.82
C GLY A 432 9.21 -3.63 -21.80
N LEU A 433 7.96 -3.24 -21.56
CA LEU A 433 7.53 -1.85 -21.32
C LEU A 433 7.06 -1.73 -19.88
N LEU A 434 7.89 -1.19 -18.98
CA LEU A 434 7.41 -0.85 -17.64
C LEU A 434 6.67 0.48 -17.69
N VAL A 435 5.43 0.47 -17.20
CA VAL A 435 4.65 1.67 -16.88
C VAL A 435 4.70 1.84 -15.36
N GLY A 436 5.08 3.01 -14.85
CA GLY A 436 4.88 3.42 -13.46
C GLY A 436 3.87 4.56 -13.35
N GLY A 437 3.21 4.76 -12.22
CA GLY A 437 2.21 5.83 -12.02
C GLY A 437 1.15 5.55 -10.95
N GLN A 438 0.20 6.45 -10.72
CA GLN A 438 -0.84 6.31 -9.68
C GLN A 438 -2.04 5.45 -10.09
N PHE A 439 -1.80 4.33 -10.79
CA PHE A 439 -2.83 3.32 -11.06
C PHE A 439 -2.84 2.23 -9.99
N LEU A 440 -4.04 1.84 -9.58
CA LEU A 440 -4.30 0.79 -8.60
C LEU A 440 -4.55 -0.58 -9.26
N LYS A 441 -4.88 -0.58 -10.57
CA LYS A 441 -5.18 -1.77 -11.36
C LYS A 441 -4.74 -1.61 -12.82
N ALA A 442 -4.67 -2.74 -13.51
CA ALA A 442 -4.79 -2.87 -14.97
C ALA A 442 -5.39 -4.27 -15.28
N ASP A 443 -6.24 -4.39 -16.29
CA ASP A 443 -6.96 -5.63 -16.65
C ASP A 443 -7.57 -6.36 -15.44
N GLY A 444 -8.17 -5.59 -14.52
CA GLY A 444 -8.76 -6.05 -13.26
C GLY A 444 -7.77 -6.53 -12.18
N ARG A 445 -6.50 -6.76 -12.53
CA ARG A 445 -5.41 -7.18 -11.62
C ARG A 445 -4.82 -5.99 -10.87
N LEU A 446 -4.27 -6.26 -9.69
CA LEU A 446 -3.54 -5.27 -8.88
C LEU A 446 -2.07 -5.23 -9.31
N THR A 447 -1.67 -4.12 -9.90
CA THR A 447 -0.27 -3.82 -10.26
C THR A 447 0.07 -2.39 -9.81
N PRO A 448 0.20 -2.17 -8.49
CA PRO A 448 0.29 -0.83 -7.92
C PRO A 448 1.64 -0.19 -8.24
N TYR A 449 1.61 1.06 -8.68
CA TYR A 449 2.77 1.95 -8.90
C TYR A 449 3.76 1.57 -10.01
N ALA A 450 3.87 0.29 -10.36
CA ALA A 450 4.55 -0.19 -11.55
C ALA A 450 3.91 -1.47 -12.10
N LEU A 451 3.85 -1.58 -13.43
CA LEU A 451 3.40 -2.76 -14.17
C LEU A 451 4.29 -2.97 -15.39
N ARG A 452 4.44 -4.22 -15.82
CA ARG A 452 5.23 -4.61 -17.01
C ARG A 452 4.28 -5.03 -18.12
N LEU A 453 4.38 -4.44 -19.29
CA LEU A 453 3.64 -4.84 -20.49
C LEU A 453 4.53 -5.61 -21.46
N GLY A 454 3.95 -6.68 -22.03
CA GLY A 454 4.46 -7.39 -23.19
C GLY A 454 4.38 -6.54 -24.47
N SER A 455 4.99 -7.02 -25.56
CA SER A 455 4.98 -6.31 -26.85
C SER A 455 3.63 -6.31 -27.57
N ASP A 456 2.64 -7.02 -27.04
CA ASP A 456 1.24 -7.01 -27.47
C ASP A 456 0.33 -6.13 -26.59
N GLY A 457 0.87 -5.53 -25.52
CA GLY A 457 0.11 -4.74 -24.55
C GLY A 457 -0.52 -5.54 -23.41
N SER A 458 -0.34 -6.87 -23.36
CA SER A 458 -0.75 -7.68 -22.20
C SER A 458 0.15 -7.45 -20.99
N ILE A 459 -0.35 -7.68 -19.77
CA ILE A 459 0.48 -7.62 -18.55
C ILE A 459 1.42 -8.83 -18.51
N ASP A 460 2.73 -8.56 -18.56
CA ASP A 460 3.77 -9.57 -18.39
C ASP A 460 3.96 -9.89 -16.90
N THR A 461 3.38 -11.01 -16.48
CA THR A 461 3.49 -11.53 -15.10
C THR A 461 4.62 -12.55 -14.93
N THR A 462 5.62 -12.59 -15.81
CA THR A 462 6.76 -13.52 -15.68
C THR A 462 7.79 -12.97 -14.67
N PRO A 463 8.10 -13.69 -13.57
CA PRO A 463 9.10 -13.24 -12.59
C PRO A 463 10.48 -13.14 -13.24
N HIS A 464 11.15 -12.00 -13.09
CA HIS A 464 12.45 -11.76 -13.70
C HIS A 464 13.54 -11.70 -12.62
N PRO A 465 14.78 -12.19 -12.88
CA PRO A 465 15.88 -12.04 -11.92
C PRO A 465 16.31 -10.58 -11.65
N ASP A 466 15.72 -9.59 -12.34
CA ASP A 466 16.13 -8.19 -12.35
C ASP A 466 15.03 -7.22 -11.83
N ASP A 467 14.08 -7.71 -11.02
CA ASP A 467 12.92 -6.94 -10.49
C ASP A 467 13.29 -5.76 -9.57
N ALA A 468 14.58 -5.43 -9.42
CA ALA A 468 15.10 -4.32 -8.65
C ALA A 468 14.54 -2.94 -9.06
N ILE A 469 14.08 -2.78 -10.31
CA ILE A 469 13.45 -1.53 -10.76
C ILE A 469 12.07 -1.31 -10.14
N LEU A 470 11.32 -2.40 -9.87
CA LEU A 470 10.05 -2.34 -9.15
C LEU A 470 10.29 -1.93 -7.70
N ALA A 471 11.32 -2.51 -7.08
CA ALA A 471 11.77 -2.14 -5.73
C ALA A 471 12.28 -0.67 -5.63
N LEU A 472 12.86 -0.11 -6.70
CA LEU A 472 13.27 1.31 -6.75
C LEU A 472 12.07 2.26 -6.89
N ILE A 473 11.10 1.95 -7.76
CA ILE A 473 9.89 2.76 -7.92
C ILE A 473 9.10 2.74 -6.61
N ALA A 474 8.92 1.57 -6.00
CA ALA A 474 8.41 1.39 -4.65
C ALA A 474 9.14 2.26 -3.61
N ALA A 475 10.48 2.18 -3.53
CA ALA A 475 11.28 2.94 -2.58
C ALA A 475 11.13 4.48 -2.73
N SER A 476 10.81 4.97 -3.92
CA SER A 476 10.63 6.41 -4.20
C SER A 476 9.31 7.00 -3.69
N ILE A 477 8.38 6.14 -3.24
CA ILE A 477 7.07 6.50 -2.64
C ILE A 477 6.94 5.95 -1.21
N GLY A 478 8.05 5.64 -0.55
CA GLY A 478 8.11 5.31 0.88
C GLY A 478 8.01 3.83 1.25
N GLU A 479 8.16 2.91 0.30
CA GLU A 479 8.22 1.45 0.61
C GLU A 479 9.53 1.05 1.31
N PRO A 480 9.50 0.10 2.26
CA PRO A 480 10.70 -0.48 2.88
C PRO A 480 11.38 -1.52 1.96
N GLY A 481 11.93 -1.05 0.84
CA GLY A 481 12.82 -1.83 -0.01
C GLY A 481 14.25 -1.99 0.55
N PRO A 482 15.10 -2.83 -0.04
CA PRO A 482 16.53 -2.95 0.33
C PRO A 482 17.34 -1.67 0.02
N LEU A 483 16.74 -0.72 -0.69
CA LEU A 483 17.23 0.63 -0.96
C LEU A 483 16.10 1.61 -0.60
N THR A 484 16.43 2.68 0.12
CA THR A 484 15.50 3.78 0.45
C THR A 484 15.88 5.03 -0.34
N VAL A 485 14.94 5.92 -0.65
CA VAL A 485 15.22 7.17 -1.40
C VAL A 485 14.63 8.36 -0.65
N SER A 486 15.40 9.43 -0.46
CA SER A 486 14.98 10.57 0.40
C SER A 486 14.05 11.59 -0.25
N GLY A 487 13.45 11.27 -1.40
CA GLY A 487 12.56 12.17 -2.14
C GLY A 487 12.06 11.56 -3.44
N LEU A 488 11.10 12.24 -4.08
CA LEU A 488 10.40 11.72 -5.26
C LEU A 488 11.33 11.39 -6.42
N LEU A 489 11.11 10.22 -7.03
CA LEU A 489 11.63 9.88 -8.35
C LEU A 489 10.76 10.54 -9.43
N ARG A 490 11.37 10.96 -10.55
CA ARG A 490 10.67 11.65 -11.65
C ARG A 490 11.03 11.09 -13.03
N ALA A 491 12.24 10.57 -13.23
CA ALA A 491 12.66 9.92 -14.47
C ALA A 491 13.53 8.67 -14.21
N VAL A 492 13.52 7.71 -15.14
CA VAL A 492 14.38 6.53 -15.13
C VAL A 492 14.60 6.03 -16.56
N VAL A 493 15.81 5.55 -16.86
CA VAL A 493 16.18 4.91 -18.15
C VAL A 493 17.01 3.65 -17.90
N ALA A 494 16.82 2.65 -18.75
CA ALA A 494 17.67 1.45 -18.82
C ALA A 494 18.83 1.69 -19.78
N LEU A 495 20.04 1.25 -19.41
CA LEU A 495 21.23 1.28 -20.25
C LEU A 495 21.41 -0.06 -21.00
N PRO A 496 22.19 -0.10 -22.10
CA PRO A 496 22.43 -1.33 -22.86
C PRO A 496 23.12 -2.47 -22.09
N ASP A 497 23.74 -2.18 -20.94
CA ASP A 497 24.38 -3.15 -20.03
C ASP A 497 23.41 -3.77 -19.01
N GLY A 498 22.12 -3.39 -19.05
CA GLY A 498 21.08 -3.84 -18.12
C GLY A 498 21.00 -3.04 -16.81
N SER A 499 21.83 -2.01 -16.64
CA SER A 499 21.78 -1.10 -15.49
C SER A 499 20.77 0.04 -15.69
N PHE A 500 20.43 0.76 -14.62
CA PHE A 500 19.36 1.76 -14.63
C PHE A 500 19.83 3.10 -14.07
N VAL A 501 19.71 4.18 -14.83
CA VAL A 501 19.99 5.56 -14.37
C VAL A 501 18.67 6.26 -14.08
N PHE A 502 18.60 6.97 -12.96
CA PHE A 502 17.36 7.52 -12.43
C PHE A 502 17.56 8.90 -11.80
N GLY A 503 16.52 9.74 -11.89
CA GLY A 503 16.57 11.15 -11.51
C GLY A 503 15.27 11.63 -10.85
N GLY A 504 15.37 12.65 -10.01
CA GLY A 504 14.24 13.18 -9.25
C GLY A 504 14.60 14.34 -8.34
N SER A 505 13.87 14.46 -7.23
CA SER A 505 14.06 15.48 -6.18
C SER A 505 14.79 14.93 -4.93
N PHE A 506 15.39 13.74 -5.02
CA PHE A 506 16.05 13.06 -3.90
C PHE A 506 17.48 13.56 -3.60
N THR A 507 17.95 13.33 -2.38
CA THR A 507 19.28 13.75 -1.88
C THR A 507 20.14 12.58 -1.35
N SER A 508 19.55 11.41 -1.12
CA SER A 508 20.25 10.16 -0.81
C SER A 508 19.50 8.93 -1.33
N VAL A 509 20.26 7.84 -1.53
CA VAL A 509 19.78 6.52 -1.96
C VAL A 509 20.47 5.46 -1.10
N GLY A 510 19.72 4.56 -0.46
CA GLY A 510 20.25 3.57 0.50
C GLY A 510 20.98 4.22 1.69
N GLY A 511 20.58 5.45 2.06
CA GLY A 511 21.31 6.30 3.02
C GLY A 511 22.60 6.93 2.50
N VAL A 512 23.07 6.59 1.29
CA VAL A 512 24.27 7.16 0.66
C VAL A 512 23.91 8.49 -0.03
N PRO A 513 24.65 9.59 0.21
CA PRO A 513 24.42 10.86 -0.48
C PRO A 513 24.49 10.74 -2.01
N ARG A 514 23.40 11.14 -2.67
CA ARG A 514 23.19 11.09 -4.13
C ARG A 514 22.20 12.20 -4.49
N GLN A 515 22.68 13.28 -5.09
CA GLN A 515 21.87 14.48 -5.35
C GLN A 515 21.23 14.42 -6.75
N TYR A 516 19.91 14.21 -6.77
CA TYR A 516 19.00 14.28 -7.91
C TYR A 516 19.25 13.33 -9.10
N LEU A 517 20.40 12.63 -9.12
CA LEU A 517 20.80 11.62 -10.08
C LEU A 517 21.55 10.48 -9.40
N ALA A 518 21.23 9.24 -9.76
CA ALA A 518 21.93 8.03 -9.33
C ALA A 518 21.74 6.91 -10.36
N LYS A 519 22.43 5.78 -10.13
CA LYS A 519 22.40 4.59 -10.98
C LYS A 519 22.31 3.34 -10.11
N LEU A 520 21.45 2.39 -10.48
CA LEU A 520 21.54 1.00 -10.02
C LEU A 520 22.25 0.16 -11.08
N ARG A 521 23.03 -0.83 -10.66
CA ARG A 521 23.50 -1.92 -11.54
C ARG A 521 22.34 -2.82 -11.96
N ALA A 522 22.60 -3.72 -12.91
CA ALA A 522 21.66 -4.79 -13.29
C ALA A 522 21.28 -5.70 -12.09
N ASP A 523 22.20 -5.93 -11.14
CA ASP A 523 21.94 -6.66 -9.90
C ASP A 523 21.12 -5.87 -8.85
N GLY A 524 20.63 -4.68 -9.21
CA GLY A 524 19.86 -3.80 -8.34
C GLY A 524 20.67 -3.00 -7.32
N THR A 525 21.97 -3.23 -7.16
CA THR A 525 22.78 -2.50 -6.18
C THR A 525 23.09 -1.07 -6.63
N LEU A 526 23.15 -0.12 -5.70
CA LEU A 526 23.57 1.25 -5.98
C LEU A 526 25.00 1.27 -6.56
N ASP A 527 25.17 1.98 -7.68
CA ASP A 527 26.47 2.19 -8.29
C ASP A 527 27.26 3.26 -7.50
N PRO A 528 28.43 2.93 -6.92
CA PRO A 528 29.26 3.86 -6.16
C PRO A 528 30.02 4.81 -7.08
N VAL A 529 30.27 4.44 -8.34
CA VAL A 529 31.05 5.21 -9.33
C VAL A 529 30.21 6.34 -9.92
N PHE A 530 28.98 6.01 -10.37
CA PHE A 530 28.07 6.97 -10.96
C PHE A 530 27.54 7.95 -9.89
N ASN A 531 28.13 9.16 -9.85
CA ASN A 531 27.77 10.21 -8.90
C ASN A 531 27.84 11.62 -9.52
N PRO A 532 27.09 11.91 -10.60
CA PRO A 532 27.17 13.19 -11.31
C PRO A 532 26.81 14.41 -10.44
N SER A 533 25.90 14.27 -9.47
CA SER A 533 25.43 15.35 -8.57
C SER A 533 25.00 16.64 -9.29
N ALA A 534 23.69 16.75 -9.57
CA ALA A 534 23.11 17.98 -10.12
C ALA A 534 22.84 19.03 -9.02
N SER A 535 22.73 20.32 -9.37
CA SER A 535 22.43 21.39 -8.41
C SER A 535 20.94 21.51 -8.03
N SER A 536 20.05 20.87 -8.79
CA SER A 536 18.60 20.83 -8.55
C SER A 536 17.98 19.62 -9.22
N GLY A 537 16.66 19.45 -9.06
CA GLY A 537 15.92 18.27 -9.50
C GLY A 537 16.04 17.96 -10.99
N VAL A 538 16.14 16.66 -11.30
CA VAL A 538 16.15 16.10 -12.66
C VAL A 538 14.81 15.43 -12.92
N TYR A 539 14.11 15.86 -13.97
CA TYR A 539 12.72 15.48 -14.24
C TYR A 539 12.57 14.69 -15.55
N ALA A 540 13.57 14.72 -16.43
CA ALA A 540 13.61 13.95 -17.66
C ALA A 540 14.93 13.20 -17.81
N LEU A 541 14.88 11.99 -18.38
CA LEU A 541 16.04 11.20 -18.78
C LEU A 541 15.77 10.54 -20.13
N ALA A 542 16.77 10.50 -20.99
CA ALA A 542 16.80 9.72 -22.21
C ALA A 542 18.19 9.10 -22.42
N VAL A 543 18.30 8.09 -23.28
CA VAL A 543 19.53 7.32 -23.52
C VAL A 543 19.70 7.06 -25.02
N ASP A 544 20.93 7.14 -25.54
CA ASP A 544 21.23 6.75 -26.92
C ASP A 544 21.75 5.30 -27.02
N ALA A 545 21.86 4.80 -28.26
CA ALA A 545 22.29 3.42 -28.52
C ALA A 545 23.77 3.13 -28.14
N ALA A 546 24.57 4.16 -27.83
CA ALA A 546 25.92 4.02 -27.29
C ALA A 546 25.97 4.05 -25.75
N GLY A 547 24.84 4.35 -25.09
CA GLY A 547 24.70 4.37 -23.64
C GLY A 547 24.99 5.72 -22.98
N HIS A 548 25.10 6.83 -23.74
CA HIS A 548 25.13 8.16 -23.11
C HIS A 548 23.75 8.51 -22.56
N VAL A 549 23.73 9.18 -21.41
CA VAL A 549 22.49 9.61 -20.75
C VAL A 549 22.32 11.11 -20.91
N TYR A 550 21.18 11.52 -21.45
CA TYR A 550 20.74 12.91 -21.56
C TYR A 550 19.76 13.18 -20.43
N ALA A 551 19.98 14.23 -19.64
CA ALA A 551 19.15 14.57 -18.48
C ALA A 551 18.64 16.01 -18.57
N GLY A 552 17.38 16.20 -18.15
CA GLY A 552 16.65 17.48 -18.18
C GLY A 552 16.00 17.79 -16.84
N GLY A 553 15.90 19.07 -16.47
CA GLY A 553 15.24 19.47 -15.21
C GLY A 553 15.38 20.96 -14.88
N ARG A 554 15.65 21.27 -13.60
CA ARG A 554 15.84 22.64 -13.08
C ARG A 554 17.27 22.94 -12.59
N PHE A 555 18.22 22.06 -12.86
CA PHE A 555 19.62 22.26 -12.47
C PHE A 555 20.31 23.33 -13.31
N THR A 556 21.30 23.96 -12.72
CA THR A 556 22.20 24.97 -13.31
C THR A 556 23.64 24.47 -13.42
N SER A 557 23.98 23.40 -12.70
CA SER A 557 25.26 22.71 -12.79
C SER A 557 25.13 21.22 -12.48
N VAL A 558 26.07 20.44 -13.03
CA VAL A 558 26.22 18.99 -12.81
C VAL A 558 27.71 18.68 -12.78
N GLY A 559 28.18 17.84 -11.85
CA GLY A 559 29.61 17.53 -11.72
C GLY A 559 30.48 18.75 -11.40
N GLY A 560 29.90 19.82 -10.85
CA GLY A 560 30.52 21.13 -10.68
C GLY A 560 30.67 21.95 -11.97
N GLN A 561 30.25 21.44 -13.13
CA GLN A 561 30.28 22.15 -14.42
C GLN A 561 28.96 22.91 -14.65
N PRO A 562 28.99 24.18 -15.12
CA PRO A 562 27.79 24.89 -15.54
C PRO A 562 27.06 24.15 -16.67
N ARG A 563 25.79 23.81 -16.44
CA ARG A 563 24.91 23.07 -17.36
C ARG A 563 23.48 23.52 -17.08
N GLU A 564 22.98 24.42 -17.92
CA GLU A 564 21.66 25.04 -17.73
C GLU A 564 20.56 24.09 -18.21
N ARG A 565 19.97 23.36 -17.26
CA ARG A 565 18.77 22.50 -17.38
C ARG A 565 18.85 21.32 -18.34
N LEU A 566 19.94 21.19 -19.09
CA LEU A 566 20.26 20.09 -19.99
C LEU A 566 21.71 19.65 -19.78
N VAL A 567 21.94 18.34 -19.69
CA VAL A 567 23.28 17.75 -19.64
C VAL A 567 23.34 16.41 -20.38
N LYS A 568 24.51 16.07 -20.93
CA LYS A 568 24.85 14.73 -21.41
C LYS A 568 25.92 14.14 -20.50
N LEU A 569 25.76 12.87 -20.14
CA LEU A 569 26.59 12.13 -19.22
C LEU A 569 27.07 10.82 -19.88
N ASP A 570 28.30 10.41 -19.56
CA ASP A 570 28.74 9.03 -19.76
C ASP A 570 27.92 8.09 -18.84
N GLY A 571 27.24 7.10 -19.44
CA GLY A 571 26.40 6.15 -18.70
C GLY A 571 27.16 5.21 -17.77
N VAL A 572 28.48 5.08 -17.91
CA VAL A 572 29.32 4.24 -17.03
C VAL A 572 29.75 5.01 -15.78
N SER A 573 30.40 6.17 -15.94
CA SER A 573 31.01 6.93 -14.85
C SER A 573 30.17 8.09 -14.31
N GLY A 574 29.17 8.57 -15.07
CA GLY A 574 28.45 9.80 -14.77
C GLY A 574 29.26 11.08 -15.04
N ALA A 575 30.40 10.99 -15.75
CA ALA A 575 31.15 12.16 -16.18
C ALA A 575 30.33 13.02 -17.17
N VAL A 576 30.36 14.33 -17.00
CA VAL A 576 29.69 15.30 -17.88
C VAL A 576 30.45 15.40 -19.21
N ASP A 577 29.74 15.30 -20.33
CA ASP A 577 30.28 15.60 -21.66
C ASP A 577 30.73 17.08 -21.68
N PRO A 578 32.01 17.39 -21.91
CA PRO A 578 32.51 18.76 -21.82
C PRO A 578 32.05 19.65 -22.98
N ILE A 579 31.67 19.07 -24.12
CA ILE A 579 31.31 19.77 -25.35
C ILE A 579 29.79 20.03 -25.40
N TRP A 580 28.98 19.02 -25.07
CA TRP A 580 27.53 19.09 -25.17
C TRP A 580 26.93 20.00 -24.08
N ASN A 581 26.47 21.18 -24.48
CA ASN A 581 25.94 22.22 -23.59
C ASN A 581 24.90 23.11 -24.31
N PRO A 582 23.71 22.57 -24.65
CA PRO A 582 22.68 23.30 -25.40
C PRO A 582 22.08 24.47 -24.62
N GLY A 583 21.89 24.30 -23.31
CA GLY A 583 21.13 25.20 -22.44
C GLY A 583 19.62 25.22 -22.71
N ALA A 584 18.83 25.51 -21.68
CA ALA A 584 17.44 25.95 -21.78
C ALA A 584 17.13 27.04 -20.75
N ASP A 585 16.30 28.03 -21.12
CA ASP A 585 16.01 29.19 -20.27
C ASP A 585 15.03 28.91 -19.12
N GLU A 586 14.14 27.92 -19.28
CA GLU A 586 13.34 27.34 -18.19
C GLU A 586 13.25 25.80 -18.24
N GLU A 587 12.54 25.19 -17.28
CA GLU A 587 12.47 23.74 -17.03
C GLU A 587 12.36 22.88 -18.30
N VAL A 588 13.21 21.84 -18.37
CA VAL A 588 13.01 20.71 -19.29
C VAL A 588 12.35 19.56 -18.53
N SER A 589 11.09 19.31 -18.87
CA SER A 589 10.22 18.30 -18.24
C SER A 589 10.20 16.96 -18.99
N ALA A 590 10.61 16.94 -20.27
CA ALA A 590 10.59 15.76 -21.14
C ALA A 590 11.84 15.66 -22.02
N LEU A 591 12.30 14.42 -22.28
CA LEU A 591 13.38 14.10 -23.22
C LEU A 591 13.04 12.82 -23.99
N ALA A 592 13.40 12.77 -25.28
CA ALA A 592 13.42 11.56 -26.09
C ALA A 592 14.61 11.60 -27.07
N VAL A 593 15.12 10.43 -27.48
CA VAL A 593 16.26 10.31 -28.41
C VAL A 593 15.94 9.33 -29.51
N ASP A 594 16.17 9.73 -30.77
CA ASP A 594 15.94 8.86 -31.95
C ASP A 594 17.18 8.03 -32.34
N SER A 595 16.99 7.10 -33.28
CA SER A 595 18.05 6.22 -33.79
C SER A 595 19.09 6.93 -34.66
N GLY A 596 18.86 8.19 -35.06
CA GLY A 596 19.85 9.06 -35.68
C GLY A 596 20.73 9.80 -34.66
N GLY A 597 20.35 9.79 -33.37
CA GLY A 597 21.05 10.47 -32.29
C GLY A 597 20.58 11.91 -32.04
N HIS A 598 19.43 12.33 -32.58
CA HIS A 598 18.86 13.64 -32.22
C HIS A 598 18.16 13.56 -30.86
N VAL A 599 18.26 14.65 -30.07
CA VAL A 599 17.62 14.78 -28.75
C VAL A 599 16.44 15.73 -28.87
N TYR A 600 15.24 15.24 -28.62
CA TYR A 600 14.02 16.04 -28.53
C TYR A 600 13.80 16.40 -27.06
N ALA A 601 13.65 17.69 -26.76
CA ALA A 601 13.44 18.18 -25.40
C ALA A 601 12.15 19.01 -25.33
N GLY A 602 11.38 18.81 -24.26
CA GLY A 602 10.11 19.51 -24.00
C GLY A 602 10.03 20.01 -22.57
N GLY A 603 9.26 21.08 -22.33
CA GLY A 603 9.07 21.61 -20.98
C GLY A 603 8.38 22.96 -20.96
N THR A 604 8.88 23.88 -20.13
CA THR A 604 8.33 25.23 -19.94
C THR A 604 9.24 26.34 -20.51
N PHE A 605 10.30 25.99 -21.23
CA PHE A 605 11.26 26.94 -21.83
C PHE A 605 10.67 27.71 -23.03
N ALA A 606 11.22 28.89 -23.28
CA ALA A 606 10.99 29.71 -24.48
C ALA A 606 12.22 29.74 -25.42
N SER A 607 13.39 29.32 -24.93
CA SER A 607 14.59 29.13 -25.74
C SER A 607 15.47 27.98 -25.23
N ALA A 608 16.07 27.26 -26.18
CA ALA A 608 16.94 26.11 -25.92
C ALA A 608 17.89 25.87 -27.11
N GLY A 609 19.07 25.29 -26.85
CA GLY A 609 20.05 24.97 -27.91
C GLY A 609 20.55 26.18 -28.71
N GLY A 610 20.48 27.38 -28.12
CA GLY A 610 20.79 28.65 -28.77
C GLY A 610 19.72 29.21 -29.72
N GLN A 611 18.48 28.72 -29.68
CA GLN A 611 17.36 29.20 -30.51
C GLN A 611 16.10 29.48 -29.68
N ALA A 612 15.28 30.44 -30.14
CA ALA A 612 13.92 30.64 -29.62
C ALA A 612 13.02 29.47 -30.06
N ARG A 613 12.43 28.77 -29.09
CA ARG A 613 11.68 27.53 -29.26
C ARG A 613 10.64 27.42 -28.14
N SER A 614 9.36 27.57 -28.49
CA SER A 614 8.26 27.46 -27.52
C SER A 614 8.05 26.01 -27.10
N TYR A 615 8.48 25.68 -25.88
CA TYR A 615 8.18 24.46 -25.13
C TYR A 615 8.65 23.12 -25.74
N LEU A 616 9.18 23.12 -26.97
CA LEU A 616 9.63 21.94 -27.69
C LEU A 616 10.77 22.27 -28.67
N VAL A 617 11.86 21.50 -28.62
CA VAL A 617 13.04 21.64 -29.47
C VAL A 617 13.60 20.28 -29.89
N LYS A 618 14.29 20.24 -31.03
CA LYS A 618 15.15 19.16 -31.49
C LYS A 618 16.59 19.66 -31.49
N LEU A 619 17.50 18.90 -30.91
CA LEU A 619 18.91 19.21 -30.71
C LEU A 619 19.77 18.12 -31.38
N ASP A 620 20.98 18.48 -31.79
CA ASP A 620 22.05 17.49 -32.04
C ASP A 620 22.39 16.74 -30.72
N GLY A 621 22.51 15.42 -30.74
CA GLY A 621 23.06 14.65 -29.61
C GLY A 621 24.59 14.63 -29.57
N GLY A 622 25.23 15.03 -30.66
CA GLY A 622 26.65 15.34 -30.77
C GLY A 622 26.96 16.84 -30.63
N GLY A 623 28.23 17.16 -30.87
CA GLY A 623 28.72 18.54 -30.90
C GLY A 623 28.38 19.32 -29.63
N SER A 624 27.97 20.58 -29.81
CA SER A 624 27.55 21.49 -28.75
C SER A 624 26.10 21.30 -28.28
N GLY A 625 25.31 20.43 -28.94
CA GLY A 625 23.87 20.33 -28.72
C GLY A 625 23.04 21.41 -29.41
N SER A 626 23.52 21.99 -30.51
CA SER A 626 22.81 23.08 -31.19
C SER A 626 21.42 22.66 -31.68
N ALA A 627 20.45 23.58 -31.55
CA ALA A 627 19.07 23.34 -31.99
C ALA A 627 18.94 23.30 -33.52
N ASP A 628 18.12 22.38 -34.02
CA ASP A 628 17.71 22.30 -35.42
C ASP A 628 16.93 23.57 -35.80
N ALA A 629 17.50 24.37 -36.70
CA ALA A 629 16.94 25.66 -37.09
C ALA A 629 15.62 25.54 -37.88
N ALA A 630 15.41 24.43 -38.60
CA ALA A 630 14.21 24.18 -39.39
C ALA A 630 13.10 23.50 -38.58
N TRP A 631 13.46 22.61 -37.65
CA TRP A 631 12.51 21.92 -36.78
C TRP A 631 11.98 22.86 -35.68
N ASN A 632 10.82 23.46 -35.93
CA ASN A 632 10.13 24.37 -35.00
C ASN A 632 8.61 24.14 -35.01
N PRO A 633 8.10 23.08 -34.38
CA PRO A 633 6.67 22.83 -34.30
C PRO A 633 5.93 23.89 -33.47
N GLY A 634 6.52 24.40 -32.38
CA GLY A 634 5.95 25.47 -31.56
C GLY A 634 4.58 25.13 -30.94
N ALA A 635 4.57 24.60 -29.72
CA ALA A 635 3.35 24.42 -28.95
C ALA A 635 2.89 25.76 -28.34
N ASP A 636 1.58 25.95 -28.14
CA ASP A 636 1.04 27.13 -27.43
C ASP A 636 1.18 27.06 -25.90
N ARG A 637 1.51 25.87 -25.36
CA ARG A 637 1.69 25.61 -23.94
C ARG A 637 2.67 24.45 -23.70
N TYR A 638 2.94 24.18 -22.43
CA TYR A 638 4.00 23.27 -21.98
C TYR A 638 3.89 21.86 -22.58
N VAL A 639 5.03 21.30 -22.98
CA VAL A 639 5.14 19.88 -23.39
C VAL A 639 5.72 19.09 -22.23
N ARG A 640 4.90 18.24 -21.60
CA ARG A 640 5.25 17.44 -20.42
C ARG A 640 5.80 16.07 -20.76
N ALA A 641 5.53 15.57 -21.98
CA ALA A 641 5.87 14.22 -22.40
C ALA A 641 6.37 14.19 -23.85
N LEU A 642 7.37 13.36 -24.11
CA LEU A 642 7.90 13.09 -25.44
C LEU A 642 8.17 11.59 -25.63
N ALA A 643 7.91 11.09 -26.83
CA ALA A 643 8.29 9.75 -27.26
C ALA A 643 8.66 9.73 -28.75
N VAL A 644 9.49 8.78 -29.17
CA VAL A 644 9.84 8.57 -30.59
C VAL A 644 9.71 7.10 -31.01
N ASP A 645 9.21 6.87 -32.22
CA ASP A 645 9.08 5.53 -32.79
C ASP A 645 10.21 5.20 -33.78
N GLY A 646 10.21 3.95 -34.28
CA GLY A 646 11.22 3.48 -35.25
C GLY A 646 10.96 3.90 -36.70
N ALA A 647 9.88 4.64 -36.98
CA ALA A 647 9.57 5.18 -38.30
C ALA A 647 9.98 6.65 -38.44
N GLY A 648 10.38 7.31 -37.35
CA GLY A 648 10.88 8.68 -37.33
C GLY A 648 9.86 9.72 -36.82
N HIS A 649 8.73 9.28 -36.24
CA HIS A 649 7.77 10.21 -35.67
C HIS A 649 8.12 10.60 -34.23
N VAL A 650 7.79 11.83 -33.86
CA VAL A 650 7.86 12.38 -32.50
C VAL A 650 6.44 12.57 -31.99
N TYR A 651 6.15 12.03 -30.81
CA TYR A 651 4.85 12.18 -30.14
C TYR A 651 5.04 13.15 -28.97
N ALA A 652 4.21 14.18 -28.91
CA ALA A 652 4.23 15.21 -27.88
C ALA A 652 2.94 15.16 -27.06
N GLY A 653 3.07 15.33 -25.74
CA GLY A 653 1.95 15.40 -24.79
C GLY A 653 2.17 16.50 -23.75
N GLY A 654 1.11 17.13 -23.28
CA GLY A 654 1.21 18.18 -22.26
C GLY A 654 -0.04 19.03 -22.12
N ASP A 655 0.14 20.35 -22.04
CA ASP A 655 -0.89 21.31 -21.68
C ASP A 655 -1.48 22.05 -22.89
N PHE A 656 -0.93 21.81 -24.07
CA PHE A 656 -1.20 22.59 -25.29
C PHE A 656 -2.57 22.29 -25.88
N ALA A 657 -3.16 23.31 -26.51
CA ALA A 657 -4.36 23.19 -27.35
C ALA A 657 -4.01 23.22 -28.85
N THR A 658 -2.87 23.82 -29.20
CA THR A 658 -2.33 23.87 -30.54
C THR A 658 -0.82 23.62 -30.57
N ILE A 659 -0.37 23.03 -31.67
CA ILE A 659 1.03 22.81 -32.02
C ILE A 659 1.13 22.88 -33.55
N GLY A 660 2.19 23.46 -34.11
CA GLY A 660 2.31 23.70 -35.56
C GLY A 660 1.23 24.62 -36.15
N GLY A 661 0.53 25.38 -35.30
CA GLY A 661 -0.70 26.10 -35.67
C GLY A 661 -1.93 25.21 -35.91
N VAL A 662 -1.84 23.90 -35.63
CA VAL A 662 -2.91 22.91 -35.76
C VAL A 662 -3.53 22.62 -34.39
N ALA A 663 -4.86 22.54 -34.32
CA ALA A 663 -5.58 22.15 -33.11
C ALA A 663 -5.29 20.68 -32.75
N ARG A 664 -4.73 20.47 -31.57
CA ARG A 664 -4.34 19.17 -31.00
C ARG A 664 -4.48 19.27 -29.49
N GLU A 665 -5.56 18.72 -28.96
CA GLU A 665 -5.88 18.81 -27.53
C GLU A 665 -4.99 17.86 -26.73
N ARG A 666 -3.98 18.46 -26.05
CA ARG A 666 -3.03 17.83 -25.11
C ARG A 666 -2.10 16.74 -25.67
N ILE A 667 -2.32 16.24 -26.90
CA ILE A 667 -1.51 15.18 -27.53
C ILE A 667 -1.41 15.34 -29.06
N ALA A 668 -0.22 15.11 -29.63
CA ALA A 668 0.05 15.25 -31.07
C ALA A 668 1.15 14.31 -31.58
N ARG A 669 1.13 14.04 -32.90
CA ARG A 669 2.24 13.43 -33.65
C ARG A 669 2.87 14.46 -34.59
N LEU A 670 4.20 14.43 -34.68
CA LEU A 670 5.04 15.24 -35.54
C LEU A 670 5.96 14.33 -36.39
N ASP A 671 6.35 14.81 -37.56
CA ASP A 671 7.50 14.28 -38.31
C ASP A 671 8.83 14.71 -37.66
N GLY A 672 9.73 13.77 -37.36
CA GLY A 672 11.06 14.07 -36.79
C GLY A 672 12.01 14.76 -37.78
N GLY A 673 11.75 14.64 -39.09
CA GLY A 673 12.50 15.35 -40.12
C GLY A 673 12.20 16.86 -40.11
N SER A 674 10.94 17.22 -40.32
CA SER A 674 10.48 18.59 -40.61
C SER A 674 9.76 19.30 -39.45
N GLY A 675 9.25 18.57 -38.46
CA GLY A 675 8.41 19.12 -37.40
C GLY A 675 6.96 19.36 -37.82
N ALA A 676 6.56 18.95 -39.03
CA ALA A 676 5.18 19.04 -39.48
C ALA A 676 4.26 18.16 -38.60
N VAL A 677 3.13 18.72 -38.19
CA VAL A 677 2.09 17.99 -37.43
C VAL A 677 1.35 17.05 -38.36
N ASP A 678 1.14 15.81 -37.92
CA ASP A 678 0.30 14.85 -38.65
C ASP A 678 -1.16 15.31 -38.61
N PRO A 679 -1.81 15.59 -39.76
CA PRO A 679 -3.17 16.10 -39.81
C PRO A 679 -4.23 15.03 -39.52
N ALA A 680 -3.92 13.75 -39.71
CA ALA A 680 -4.85 12.63 -39.47
C ALA A 680 -4.82 12.18 -38.01
N TRP A 681 -3.63 12.07 -37.42
CA TRP A 681 -3.46 11.58 -36.05
C TRP A 681 -3.90 12.64 -35.02
N ASN A 682 -5.14 12.51 -34.53
CA ASN A 682 -5.74 13.37 -33.52
C ASN A 682 -6.55 12.56 -32.50
N PRO A 683 -5.93 11.98 -31.46
CA PRO A 683 -6.66 11.35 -30.37
C PRO A 683 -7.49 12.37 -29.58
N GLY A 684 -6.87 13.49 -29.19
CA GLY A 684 -7.43 14.46 -28.23
C GLY A 684 -7.59 13.88 -26.83
N ALA A 685 -7.19 14.60 -25.78
CA ALA A 685 -7.45 14.25 -24.38
C ALA A 685 -8.12 15.40 -23.63
N ASP A 686 -9.04 15.10 -22.72
CA ASP A 686 -9.81 16.11 -21.99
C ASP A 686 -9.02 16.80 -20.86
N ASP A 687 -7.90 16.23 -20.41
CA ASP A 687 -6.95 16.88 -19.50
C ASP A 687 -5.47 16.53 -19.78
N ASP A 688 -4.53 17.07 -18.98
CA ASP A 688 -3.07 16.92 -19.11
C ASP A 688 -2.61 15.51 -19.52
N VAL A 689 -1.86 15.39 -20.62
CA VAL A 689 -1.07 14.19 -20.94
C VAL A 689 0.34 14.37 -20.36
N ARG A 690 0.69 13.56 -19.36
CA ARG A 690 1.90 13.72 -18.54
C ARG A 690 2.99 12.70 -18.82
N ALA A 691 2.69 11.64 -19.58
CA ALA A 691 3.69 10.69 -20.08
C ALA A 691 3.30 10.11 -21.43
N LEU A 692 4.31 9.74 -22.22
CA LEU A 692 4.18 9.07 -23.51
C LEU A 692 5.30 8.03 -23.66
N ALA A 693 5.01 6.91 -24.35
CA ALA A 693 6.05 6.04 -24.89
C ALA A 693 5.57 5.24 -26.10
N ALA A 694 6.49 5.03 -27.06
CA ALA A 694 6.24 4.23 -28.24
C ALA A 694 6.79 2.80 -28.08
N ALA A 695 5.93 1.80 -28.24
CA ALA A 695 6.27 0.39 -28.20
C ALA A 695 6.63 -0.18 -29.60
N PRO A 696 7.41 -1.27 -29.66
CA PRO A 696 7.59 -2.02 -30.91
C PRO A 696 6.23 -2.48 -31.46
N GLY A 697 5.98 -2.27 -32.75
CA GLY A 697 4.68 -2.53 -33.38
C GLY A 697 3.82 -1.27 -33.62
N GLY A 698 4.24 -0.10 -33.13
CA GLY A 698 3.57 1.17 -33.43
C GLY A 698 2.41 1.54 -32.50
N LEU A 699 2.33 0.91 -31.33
CA LEU A 699 1.46 1.37 -30.23
C LEU A 699 2.14 2.49 -29.45
N ILE A 700 1.37 3.51 -29.10
CA ILE A 700 1.76 4.66 -28.27
C ILE A 700 0.94 4.61 -26.99
N TYR A 701 1.61 4.54 -25.84
CA TYR A 701 0.97 4.58 -24.53
C TYR A 701 0.99 6.01 -24.03
N ALA A 702 -0.16 6.49 -23.55
CA ALA A 702 -0.34 7.82 -22.98
C ALA A 702 -0.84 7.70 -21.54
N GLY A 703 -0.24 8.47 -20.62
CA GLY A 703 -0.66 8.55 -19.23
C GLY A 703 -0.81 10.01 -18.78
N GLY A 704 -1.73 10.30 -17.86
CA GLY A 704 -2.07 11.68 -17.50
C GLY A 704 -3.24 11.78 -16.52
N ASP A 705 -3.89 12.96 -16.51
CA ASP A 705 -5.05 13.24 -15.64
C ASP A 705 -6.40 13.06 -16.38
N PHE A 706 -6.35 12.87 -17.70
CA PHE A 706 -7.51 12.75 -18.58
C PHE A 706 -8.49 11.64 -18.15
N ALA A 707 -9.79 11.89 -18.35
CA ALA A 707 -10.85 10.91 -18.22
C ALA A 707 -11.34 10.36 -19.56
N VAL A 708 -11.06 11.08 -20.67
CA VAL A 708 -11.42 10.74 -22.04
C VAL A 708 -10.21 10.98 -22.97
N ILE A 709 -9.90 10.01 -23.82
CA ILE A 709 -8.93 10.16 -24.91
C ILE A 709 -9.38 9.37 -26.14
N GLY A 710 -9.18 9.90 -27.35
CA GLY A 710 -9.70 9.27 -28.57
C GLY A 710 -11.24 9.25 -28.64
N GLY A 711 -11.90 10.12 -27.87
CA GLY A 711 -13.36 10.10 -27.69
C GLY A 711 -13.92 8.96 -26.83
N LEU A 712 -13.06 8.11 -26.23
CA LEU A 712 -13.48 7.01 -25.35
C LEU A 712 -13.16 7.31 -23.88
N PRO A 713 -14.01 6.88 -22.92
CA PRO A 713 -13.71 6.99 -21.49
C PRO A 713 -12.53 6.08 -21.13
N ARG A 714 -11.39 6.68 -20.82
CA ARG A 714 -10.12 6.01 -20.50
C ARG A 714 -9.43 6.87 -19.44
N ARG A 715 -9.42 6.41 -18.19
CA ARG A 715 -8.99 7.26 -17.06
C ARG A 715 -7.50 7.11 -16.79
N GLY A 716 -6.74 8.16 -17.05
CA GLY A 716 -5.33 8.31 -16.73
C GLY A 716 -4.34 7.42 -17.48
N LEU A 717 -4.79 6.42 -18.24
CA LEU A 717 -3.96 5.54 -19.07
C LEU A 717 -4.71 5.10 -20.34
N ALA A 718 -4.03 5.11 -21.48
CA ALA A 718 -4.54 4.58 -22.74
C ALA A 718 -3.44 4.06 -23.67
N ALA A 719 -3.83 3.17 -24.58
CA ALA A 719 -3.01 2.70 -25.70
C ALA A 719 -3.64 3.17 -27.03
N LEU A 720 -2.81 3.74 -27.90
CA LEU A 720 -3.20 4.38 -29.16
C LEU A 720 -2.40 3.75 -30.31
N ALA A 721 -3.01 3.46 -31.46
CA ALA A 721 -2.24 3.03 -32.62
C ALA A 721 -1.63 4.22 -33.37
N GLY A 722 -0.47 4.01 -33.98
CA GLY A 722 0.12 4.94 -34.96
C GLY A 722 -0.63 5.01 -36.32
N SER A 723 -1.83 4.46 -36.44
CA SER A 723 -2.62 4.41 -37.68
C SER A 723 -4.13 4.55 -37.44
N ASP A 724 -4.51 5.46 -36.53
CA ASP A 724 -5.88 5.95 -36.30
C ASP A 724 -6.96 4.91 -35.94
N VAL A 725 -6.56 3.71 -35.49
CA VAL A 725 -7.46 2.68 -34.97
C VAL A 725 -7.19 2.42 -33.49
N LEU A 726 -8.13 2.80 -32.63
CA LEU A 726 -8.14 2.39 -31.22
C LEU A 726 -8.33 0.88 -31.14
N PHE A 727 -7.53 0.18 -30.32
CA PHE A 727 -7.78 -1.23 -30.05
C PHE A 727 -9.00 -1.40 -29.16
N ALA A 728 -9.97 -2.16 -29.67
CA ALA A 728 -11.27 -2.37 -29.06
C ALA A 728 -11.21 -3.37 -27.88
N ASP A 729 -12.11 -3.16 -26.93
CA ASP A 729 -12.77 -4.15 -26.06
C ASP A 729 -11.93 -5.08 -25.15
N GLY A 730 -10.60 -5.09 -25.25
CA GLY A 730 -9.73 -6.00 -24.47
C GLY A 730 -9.10 -5.38 -23.21
N PHE A 731 -8.81 -4.07 -23.22
CA PHE A 731 -8.07 -3.36 -22.18
C PHE A 731 -8.99 -2.36 -21.48
N GLU A 732 -9.22 -2.51 -20.18
CA GLU A 732 -9.81 -1.48 -19.30
C GLU A 732 -8.90 -1.29 -18.06
N PRO A 733 -8.35 -0.07 -17.85
CA PRO A 733 -7.52 0.25 -16.68
C PRO A 733 -8.33 0.52 -15.41
#